data_AF-A0A0Q7BA43-F1
#
_entry.id   AF-A0A0Q7BA43-F1
#
_cell.length_a   1.000
_cell.length_b   1.000
_cell.length_c   1.000
_cell.angle_alpha   90.00
_cell.angle_beta   90.00
_cell.angle_gamma   90.00
#
_symmetry.space_group_name_H-M   'P 1'
#
loop_
_entity.id
_entity.type
_entity.pdbx_description
1 polymer ?
#
loop_
_entity_poly.entity_id
_entity_poly.type
_entity_poly.pdbx_seq_one_letter_code
_entity_poly.pdbx_strand_id
1 'polypeptide(L)'
;MACVPAGALAAPGAKASPHPSALDAAGQLRALPLDGPPDGFAWRRVAEGLQFRAGGLTKSVLFYGPSLVRVAAHLGQAHTTQPSLVVVARPQPLAFDVQEAGDQLALTGAGLRITVDKRSGALAFFTADGRPLTRERATSPTELKQVEIAGSPSYTLAQTFTLTPDESLYGLGQYDEPYMDYRGRDVLMVQTNIGIVVPFLVSTRRWGLLLDVYSKMTFRDRPEGMSFTADSAPAGADYYLTAGADMDAVIRGYRHLTGAAPMFPKAAFGLFMSKERYETQAQLLDVVKRFRAERFPLDYIVQDWQYWGGEKNGPNGREWDGKWSGMVWDAERFPDPAGMARELHGKLNVKLMASIWPSVGNDTDLARELDAKGLRFEPLHWISKKARIYDAFSAEGRRIYFKHAKKGLLDIGVDALWMDGTEVEVGGAAHDPREVEADIKKLGMTAMGDTTRYLNVYTLVTTRGVYEGQRAAGPAAKRVLTLTRSAWAGQQRYAALSWSGDTTASWATFRAQIAGGLNVAMAGQPYWTQDTGGFFVNFAGGQNNPSWRELYARWNQFGIFNPVYRIHGTSVDREPYLFKTLDPQVYASLLGAAQLRMRLLPYLYGLAWRSTQDGYTMMRGLAMDFPDQTALRKVDDTYMFGPAFLVQPITRAMFHPEAPPPQTVPATQLRTPDGQRGLVMEYFDGVNFDKPASRTVDTVVAHHWPDPPLGSIPPGLKGLSNFSVRWTGEITVPESGDYELGVEGDDGFRMWLEDKLVVDDWTMGAARFKGQLMTLREGQVIKLRVDFFQAGGGRVLRLAWRTPAQRREAAEAQRKIDQRQRTLLPAGTDWFDFWTGELHKGDRSVERDYTLDQFPLFVRAGSVVPLGPVVEHTGQHRDAPWEIRIYPGADASCTLYDDDGETYRYERGERTTTALRWDDARRTLHIGARQGRYPGMVARRELNVRLMAPPGQAEQARTVTYQGAAQNITFDSSPKT
;
A
#
# COMPACT_ATOMS: atom_id res chain seq x y z
N MET A 1 9.80 12.15 27.76
CA MET A 1 10.70 11.05 28.19
C MET A 1 9.88 9.77 28.20
N ALA A 2 9.90 9.02 27.10
CA ALA A 2 9.17 7.76 26.98
C ALA A 2 10.15 6.60 27.25
N CYS A 3 9.74 5.64 28.07
CA CYS A 3 10.51 4.43 28.37
C CYS A 3 10.83 3.67 27.08
N VAL A 4 12.10 3.73 26.69
CA VAL A 4 12.77 2.71 25.88
C VAL A 4 12.57 1.37 26.59
N PRO A 5 12.19 0.27 25.93
CA PRO A 5 12.26 -1.03 26.57
C PRO A 5 13.74 -1.30 26.88
N ALA A 6 14.08 -1.22 28.16
CA ALA A 6 15.33 -1.75 28.69
C ALA A 6 15.33 -3.25 28.43
N GLY A 7 16.00 -3.66 27.35
CA GLY A 7 15.96 -5.04 26.87
C GLY A 7 16.97 -5.35 25.77
N ALA A 8 18.04 -4.56 25.66
CA ALA A 8 19.33 -5.08 25.22
C ALA A 8 20.26 -4.84 26.40
N LEU A 9 20.43 -5.86 27.24
CA LEU A 9 21.55 -5.90 28.16
C LEU A 9 22.80 -5.59 27.33
N ALA A 10 23.41 -4.42 27.57
CA ALA A 10 24.81 -4.25 27.22
C ALA A 10 25.52 -5.46 27.82
N ALA A 11 26.17 -6.26 26.97
CA ALA A 11 26.98 -7.37 27.45
C ALA A 11 27.91 -6.82 28.54
N PRO A 12 27.81 -7.29 29.80
CA PRO A 12 28.66 -6.78 30.86
C PRO A 12 30.09 -7.23 30.52
N GLY A 13 30.93 -6.27 30.10
CA GLY A 13 32.34 -6.53 29.78
C GLY A 13 32.89 -5.93 28.49
N ALA A 14 32.12 -5.17 27.70
CA ALA A 14 32.69 -4.47 26.54
C ALA A 14 33.64 -3.35 27.02
N LYS A 15 34.96 -3.58 26.94
CA LYS A 15 35.96 -2.51 27.09
C LYS A 15 35.61 -1.38 26.13
N ALA A 16 35.62 -0.13 26.62
CA ALA A 16 35.48 1.03 25.75
C ALA A 16 36.52 0.96 24.63
N SER A 17 36.09 1.16 23.38
CA SER A 17 37.02 1.14 22.25
C SER A 17 38.10 2.20 22.44
N PRO A 18 39.39 1.90 22.19
CA PRO A 18 40.46 2.88 22.31
C PRO A 18 40.43 3.93 21.19
N HIS A 19 39.56 3.75 20.18
CA HIS A 19 39.44 4.65 19.03
C HIS A 19 38.32 5.68 19.24
N PRO A 20 38.45 6.90 18.69
CA PRO A 20 37.36 7.88 18.70
C PRO A 20 36.18 7.41 17.84
N SER A 21 34.97 7.85 18.18
CA SER A 21 33.79 7.66 17.32
C SER A 21 33.88 8.50 16.05
N ALA A 22 33.38 7.95 14.94
CA ALA A 22 33.12 8.72 13.71
C ALA A 22 31.83 9.54 13.79
N LEU A 23 31.02 9.35 14.83
CA LEU A 23 29.74 10.02 14.99
C LEU A 23 29.81 11.13 16.04
N ASP A 24 29.06 12.20 15.82
CA ASP A 24 28.76 13.18 16.85
C ASP A 24 27.64 12.71 17.79
N ALA A 25 27.25 13.56 18.74
CA ALA A 25 26.19 13.25 19.70
C ALA A 25 24.80 13.07 19.05
N ALA A 26 24.58 13.62 17.86
CA ALA A 26 23.36 13.46 17.08
C ALA A 26 23.42 12.23 16.16
N GLY A 27 24.53 11.48 16.15
CA GLY A 27 24.73 10.34 15.27
C GLY A 27 25.06 10.74 13.83
N GLN A 28 25.47 12.00 13.60
CA GLN A 28 25.91 12.49 12.30
C GLN A 28 27.40 12.24 12.10
N LEU A 29 27.79 12.04 10.84
CA LEU A 29 29.18 11.75 10.52
C LEU A 29 30.06 12.98 10.78
N ARG A 30 31.15 12.77 11.53
CA ARG A 30 32.20 13.76 11.78
C ARG A 30 33.48 13.35 11.07
N ALA A 31 34.07 14.26 10.29
CA ALA A 31 35.42 14.09 9.78
C ALA A 31 36.42 14.11 10.93
N LEU A 32 37.20 13.03 11.06
CA LEU A 32 38.32 12.95 11.96
C LEU A 32 39.61 13.27 11.19
N PRO A 33 40.66 13.77 11.87
CA PRO A 33 41.96 13.93 11.25
C PRO A 33 42.46 12.61 10.65
N LEU A 34 42.98 12.66 9.44
CA LEU A 34 43.55 11.53 8.71
C LEU A 34 44.96 11.89 8.28
N ASP A 35 45.91 10.99 8.55
CA ASP A 35 47.32 11.17 8.20
C ASP A 35 47.52 10.94 6.69
N GLY A 36 48.15 11.90 6.01
CA GLY A 36 48.41 11.85 4.58
C GLY A 36 47.90 13.07 3.81
N PRO A 37 48.25 13.21 2.52
CA PRO A 37 47.92 14.39 1.71
C PRO A 37 46.40 14.56 1.55
N PRO A 38 45.88 15.80 1.55
CA PRO A 38 44.43 16.08 1.45
C PRO A 38 43.76 15.41 0.24
N ASP A 39 44.47 15.29 -0.88
CA ASP A 39 43.94 14.73 -2.14
C ASP A 39 44.21 13.22 -2.29
N GLY A 40 44.89 12.60 -1.33
CA GLY A 40 45.25 11.18 -1.36
C GLY A 40 44.35 10.28 -0.52
N PHE A 41 44.54 8.97 -0.69
CA PHE A 41 43.91 7.96 0.16
C PHE A 41 44.52 7.97 1.55
N ALA A 42 43.67 8.06 2.58
CA ALA A 42 44.07 7.94 3.97
C ALA A 42 42.93 7.29 4.77
N TRP A 43 43.23 6.50 5.79
CA TRP A 43 42.21 5.85 6.60
C TRP A 43 42.61 5.74 8.07
N ARG A 44 41.62 5.52 8.94
CA ARG A 44 41.83 5.22 10.36
C ARG A 44 40.72 4.32 10.90
N ARG A 45 41.06 3.53 11.93
CA ARG A 45 40.04 2.87 12.77
C ARG A 45 39.28 3.92 13.58
N VAL A 46 37.99 3.68 13.76
CA VAL A 46 37.08 4.40 14.65
C VAL A 46 36.41 3.40 15.57
N ALA A 47 35.74 3.88 16.63
CA ALA A 47 35.17 3.00 17.66
C ALA A 47 34.22 1.94 17.07
N GLU A 48 33.46 2.30 16.04
CA GLU A 48 32.41 1.50 15.44
C GLU A 48 32.76 0.91 14.06
N GLY A 49 33.98 1.11 13.57
CA GLY A 49 34.35 0.71 12.22
C GLY A 49 35.56 1.47 11.67
N LEU A 50 35.44 1.99 10.45
CA LEU A 50 36.55 2.62 9.73
C LEU A 50 36.10 3.91 9.04
N GLN A 51 36.97 4.91 9.03
CA GLN A 51 36.81 6.14 8.25
C GLN A 51 37.99 6.30 7.30
N PHE A 52 37.73 6.74 6.08
CA PHE A 52 38.73 6.97 5.06
C PHE A 52 38.41 8.18 4.19
N ARG A 53 39.44 8.69 3.51
CA ARG A 53 39.35 9.75 2.50
C ARG A 53 39.74 9.17 1.15
N ALA A 54 38.94 9.44 0.13
CA ALA A 54 39.23 9.09 -1.27
C ALA A 54 38.42 10.00 -2.21
N GLY A 55 39.04 10.46 -3.30
CA GLY A 55 38.34 11.29 -4.30
C GLY A 55 37.69 12.57 -3.73
N GLY A 56 38.34 13.21 -2.74
CA GLY A 56 37.80 14.39 -2.05
C GLY A 56 36.66 14.13 -1.06
N LEU A 57 36.18 12.89 -0.95
CA LEU A 57 35.14 12.49 -0.01
C LEU A 57 35.75 11.96 1.29
N THR A 58 35.14 12.31 2.42
CA THR A 58 35.32 11.59 3.68
C THR A 58 34.21 10.57 3.80
N LYS A 59 34.55 9.28 3.90
CA LYS A 59 33.62 8.15 3.91
C LYS A 59 33.86 7.26 5.12
N SER A 60 32.80 6.69 5.69
CA SER A 60 32.88 5.77 6.82
C SER A 60 32.07 4.52 6.59
N VAL A 61 32.57 3.40 7.12
CA VAL A 61 31.87 2.11 7.21
C VAL A 61 31.74 1.78 8.69
N LEU A 62 30.52 1.83 9.22
CA LEU A 62 30.23 1.65 10.64
C LEU A 62 29.34 0.42 10.85
N PHE A 63 29.69 -0.46 11.78
CA PHE A 63 28.92 -1.67 12.04
C PHE A 63 27.72 -1.38 12.93
N TYR A 64 26.55 -1.89 12.55
CA TYR A 64 25.31 -1.89 13.36
C TYR A 64 24.88 -3.32 13.75
N GLY A 65 25.57 -4.32 13.21
CA GLY A 65 25.50 -5.73 13.51
C GLY A 65 26.51 -6.51 12.66
N PRO A 66 26.70 -7.83 12.90
CA PRO A 66 27.71 -8.62 12.18
C PRO A 66 27.57 -8.61 10.65
N SER A 67 26.33 -8.52 10.16
CA SER A 67 25.98 -8.47 8.75
C SER A 67 25.24 -7.19 8.35
N LEU A 68 25.46 -6.10 9.08
CA LEU A 68 24.75 -4.85 8.91
C LEU A 68 25.70 -3.66 9.12
N VAL A 69 25.83 -2.82 8.10
CA VAL A 69 26.72 -1.65 8.12
C VAL A 69 26.02 -0.39 7.63
N ARG A 70 26.41 0.76 8.20
CA ARG A 70 26.13 2.10 7.67
C ARG A 70 27.32 2.56 6.84
N VAL A 71 27.04 3.11 5.67
CA VAL A 71 28.01 3.81 4.84
C VAL A 71 27.56 5.26 4.70
N ALA A 72 28.42 6.17 5.15
CA ALA A 72 28.16 7.61 5.07
C ALA A 72 29.34 8.31 4.38
N ALA A 73 29.06 9.27 3.49
CA ALA A 73 30.08 10.04 2.78
C ALA A 73 29.67 11.52 2.59
N HIS A 74 30.62 12.45 2.78
CA HIS A 74 30.41 13.89 2.58
C HIS A 74 31.69 14.63 2.15
N LEU A 75 31.56 15.90 1.73
CA LEU A 75 32.66 16.78 1.33
C LEU A 75 33.26 17.52 2.55
N GLY A 76 33.66 16.76 3.57
CA GLY A 76 34.28 17.28 4.81
C GLY A 76 33.36 17.50 6.01
N GLN A 77 32.06 17.76 5.83
CA GLN A 77 31.10 17.85 6.95
C GLN A 77 29.67 17.46 6.57
N ALA A 78 28.87 17.07 7.56
CA ALA A 78 27.41 17.00 7.43
C ALA A 78 26.77 18.38 7.68
N HIS A 79 25.71 18.70 6.93
CA HIS A 79 24.91 19.92 7.04
C HIS A 79 23.56 19.70 7.77
N THR A 80 23.45 18.59 8.49
CA THR A 80 22.33 18.31 9.38
C THR A 80 22.84 18.18 10.82
N THR A 81 22.02 18.64 11.76
CA THR A 81 22.27 18.53 13.20
C THR A 81 21.29 17.60 13.89
N GLN A 82 20.31 17.10 13.14
CA GLN A 82 19.26 16.22 13.66
C GLN A 82 19.66 14.76 13.46
N PRO A 83 19.32 13.85 14.40
CA PRO A 83 19.48 12.42 14.17
C PRO A 83 18.58 11.94 13.02
N SER A 84 18.86 10.74 12.51
CA SER A 84 17.96 10.07 11.56
C SER A 84 16.53 10.03 12.10
N LEU A 85 15.56 10.33 11.23
CA LEU A 85 14.14 10.13 11.53
C LEU A 85 13.75 8.65 11.43
N VAL A 86 14.54 7.83 10.74
CA VAL A 86 14.22 6.45 10.38
C VAL A 86 14.94 5.45 11.28
N VAL A 87 16.25 5.63 11.46
CA VAL A 87 17.13 4.67 12.14
C VAL A 87 17.19 4.95 13.63
N VAL A 88 16.75 3.96 14.42
CA VAL A 88 16.72 4.00 15.89
C VAL A 88 17.79 3.10 16.52
N ALA A 89 18.40 2.21 15.73
CA ALA A 89 19.54 1.42 16.16
C ALA A 89 20.77 2.29 16.43
N ARG A 90 21.66 1.76 17.27
CA ARG A 90 22.98 2.35 17.52
C ARG A 90 24.06 1.49 16.88
N PRO A 91 25.18 2.08 16.43
CA PRO A 91 26.30 1.31 15.96
C PRO A 91 26.90 0.45 17.09
N GLN A 92 27.54 -0.65 16.71
CA GLN A 92 28.13 -1.63 17.61
C GLN A 92 29.66 -1.68 17.40
N PRO A 93 30.48 -1.62 18.46
CA PRO A 93 31.93 -1.75 18.37
C PRO A 93 32.33 -3.22 18.14
N LEU A 94 32.09 -3.72 16.93
CA LEU A 94 32.41 -5.10 16.56
C LEU A 94 33.90 -5.26 16.27
N ALA A 95 34.44 -6.45 16.54
CA ALA A 95 35.80 -6.81 16.12
C ALA A 95 35.84 -7.07 14.60
N PHE A 96 36.86 -6.53 13.94
CA PHE A 96 37.15 -6.76 12.54
C PHE A 96 38.64 -6.59 12.24
N ASP A 97 39.13 -7.38 11.30
CA ASP A 97 40.48 -7.28 10.77
C ASP A 97 40.52 -6.27 9.62
N VAL A 98 41.64 -5.56 9.51
CA VAL A 98 41.91 -4.66 8.40
C VAL A 98 43.22 -5.10 7.75
N GLN A 99 43.16 -5.35 6.45
CA GLN A 99 44.32 -5.72 5.65
C GLN A 99 44.46 -4.73 4.49
N GLU A 100 45.65 -4.16 4.37
CA GLU A 100 45.97 -3.21 3.32
C GLU A 100 46.94 -3.86 2.33
N ALA A 101 46.56 -3.92 1.04
CA ALA A 101 47.36 -4.55 -0.01
C ALA A 101 47.16 -3.86 -1.36
N GLY A 102 48.25 -3.40 -1.99
CA GLY A 102 48.20 -2.71 -3.28
C GLY A 102 47.23 -1.53 -3.27
N ASP A 103 46.32 -1.50 -4.25
CA ASP A 103 45.26 -0.48 -4.39
C ASP A 103 43.98 -0.78 -3.57
N GLN A 104 44.02 -1.73 -2.62
CA GLN A 104 42.85 -2.13 -1.83
C GLN A 104 43.07 -2.11 -0.32
N LEU A 105 41.98 -1.83 0.39
CA LEU A 105 41.86 -2.00 1.84
C LEU A 105 40.68 -2.94 2.13
N ALA A 106 40.91 -4.04 2.85
CA ALA A 106 39.88 -5.02 3.17
C ALA A 106 39.56 -4.98 4.67
N LEU A 107 38.27 -4.89 5.00
CA LEU A 107 37.72 -5.04 6.34
C LEU A 107 37.03 -6.40 6.41
N THR A 108 37.42 -7.24 7.36
CA THR A 108 36.81 -8.58 7.54
C THR A 108 36.26 -8.70 8.94
N GLY A 109 34.93 -8.71 9.07
CA GLY A 109 34.21 -8.97 10.31
C GLY A 109 33.56 -10.35 10.32
N ALA A 110 32.82 -10.65 11.38
CA ALA A 110 32.20 -11.98 11.55
C ALA A 110 31.12 -12.31 10.51
N GLY A 111 30.39 -11.31 9.98
CA GLY A 111 29.29 -11.54 9.03
C GLY A 111 29.49 -10.92 7.65
N LEU A 112 30.47 -10.04 7.48
CA LEU A 112 30.74 -9.32 6.23
C LEU A 112 32.25 -9.15 6.00
N ARG A 113 32.62 -9.20 4.72
CA ARG A 113 33.89 -8.69 4.21
C ARG A 113 33.61 -7.53 3.28
N ILE A 114 34.31 -6.41 3.48
CA ILE A 114 34.13 -5.18 2.71
C ILE A 114 35.48 -4.76 2.17
N THR A 115 35.58 -4.50 0.88
CA THR A 115 36.81 -3.99 0.25
C THR A 115 36.61 -2.56 -0.21
N VAL A 116 37.61 -1.72 0.00
CA VAL A 116 37.69 -0.33 -0.47
C VAL A 116 38.72 -0.27 -1.59
N ASP A 117 38.34 0.27 -2.74
CA ASP A 117 39.28 0.71 -3.78
C ASP A 117 39.91 2.04 -3.36
N LYS A 118 41.25 2.10 -3.26
CA LYS A 118 41.94 3.30 -2.75
C LYS A 118 41.91 4.49 -3.71
N ARG A 119 41.68 4.24 -5.01
CA ARG A 119 41.69 5.29 -6.04
C ARG A 119 40.34 5.98 -6.11
N SER A 120 39.25 5.21 -6.14
CA SER A 120 37.89 5.74 -6.28
C SER A 120 37.10 5.82 -4.97
N GLY A 121 37.51 5.12 -3.92
CA GLY A 121 36.74 4.97 -2.68
C GLY A 121 35.53 4.04 -2.81
N ALA A 122 35.42 3.30 -3.92
CA ALA A 122 34.32 2.37 -4.16
C ALA A 122 34.38 1.17 -3.20
N LEU A 123 33.22 0.81 -2.66
CA LEU A 123 33.05 -0.33 -1.77
C LEU A 123 32.52 -1.55 -2.54
N ALA A 124 33.05 -2.72 -2.23
CA ALA A 124 32.44 -4.00 -2.60
C ALA A 124 32.15 -4.83 -1.35
N PHE A 125 30.97 -5.42 -1.31
CA PHE A 125 30.43 -6.12 -0.15
C PHE A 125 30.33 -7.62 -0.46
N PHE A 126 30.83 -8.41 0.49
CA PHE A 126 30.84 -9.85 0.44
C PHE A 126 30.32 -10.36 1.78
N THR A 127 29.71 -11.54 1.76
CA THR A 127 29.55 -12.34 2.98
C THR A 127 30.92 -12.70 3.55
N ALA A 128 30.96 -13.09 4.82
CA ALA A 128 32.22 -13.43 5.49
C ALA A 128 33.03 -14.55 4.78
N ASP A 129 32.35 -15.48 4.09
CA ASP A 129 32.96 -16.56 3.30
C ASP A 129 33.51 -16.10 1.92
N GLY A 130 33.34 -14.83 1.54
CA GLY A 130 33.83 -14.27 0.29
C GLY A 130 32.83 -14.28 -0.88
N ARG A 131 31.59 -14.78 -0.72
CA ARG A 131 30.58 -14.67 -1.79
C ARG A 131 30.16 -13.21 -2.02
N PRO A 132 30.14 -12.71 -3.29
CA PRO A 132 29.78 -11.34 -3.59
C PRO A 132 28.28 -11.07 -3.37
N LEU A 133 27.99 -9.96 -2.69
CA LEU A 133 26.65 -9.44 -2.47
C LEU A 133 26.31 -8.35 -3.48
N THR A 134 27.00 -7.21 -3.38
CA THR A 134 26.85 -6.05 -4.27
C THR A 134 28.11 -5.19 -4.23
N ARG A 135 28.23 -4.23 -5.13
CA ARG A 135 29.32 -3.25 -5.14
C ARG A 135 28.86 -1.90 -5.64
N GLU A 136 29.47 -0.86 -5.13
CA GLU A 136 29.35 0.46 -5.72
C GLU A 136 30.00 0.51 -7.12
N ARG A 137 29.61 1.49 -7.94
CA ARG A 137 30.21 1.71 -9.25
C ARG A 137 31.71 2.00 -9.09
N ALA A 138 32.54 1.35 -9.92
CA ALA A 138 34.00 1.42 -9.78
C ALA A 138 34.55 2.86 -9.93
N THR A 139 33.92 3.68 -10.76
CA THR A 139 34.26 5.08 -10.99
C THR A 139 33.15 5.98 -10.46
N SER A 140 33.52 7.01 -9.71
CA SER A 140 32.58 7.97 -9.09
C SER A 140 31.38 7.28 -8.42
N PRO A 141 31.59 6.36 -7.46
CA PRO A 141 30.50 5.63 -6.79
C PRO A 141 29.48 6.55 -6.13
N THR A 142 29.98 7.66 -5.60
CA THR A 142 29.23 8.69 -4.90
C THR A 142 29.57 10.04 -5.53
N GLU A 143 28.58 10.78 -5.98
CA GLU A 143 28.72 12.14 -6.50
C GLU A 143 27.93 13.08 -5.60
N LEU A 144 28.61 14.06 -5.02
CA LEU A 144 28.01 15.11 -4.20
C LEU A 144 28.36 16.47 -4.80
N LYS A 145 27.35 17.32 -4.93
CA LYS A 145 27.53 18.73 -5.28
C LYS A 145 26.89 19.59 -4.21
N GLN A 146 27.67 20.51 -3.64
CA GLN A 146 27.15 21.46 -2.67
C GLN A 146 26.10 22.35 -3.31
N VAL A 147 24.97 22.49 -2.63
CA VAL A 147 23.86 23.36 -3.00
C VAL A 147 23.34 24.08 -1.77
N GLU A 148 22.57 25.14 -1.99
CA GLU A 148 21.86 25.86 -0.92
C GLU A 148 20.35 25.74 -1.18
N ILE A 149 19.61 25.38 -0.14
CA ILE A 149 18.16 25.22 -0.17
C ILE A 149 17.58 26.14 0.90
N ALA A 150 16.88 27.20 0.49
CA ALA A 150 16.30 28.21 1.38
C ALA A 150 17.32 28.75 2.41
N GLY A 151 18.51 29.14 1.97
CA GLY A 151 19.57 29.68 2.84
C GLY A 151 20.32 28.62 3.67
N SER A 152 19.98 27.33 3.54
CA SER A 152 20.65 26.25 4.27
C SER A 152 21.52 25.39 3.34
N PRO A 153 22.78 25.09 3.70
CA PRO A 153 23.63 24.22 2.89
C PRO A 153 23.11 22.78 2.85
N SER A 154 23.30 22.13 1.71
CA SER A 154 22.99 20.72 1.47
C SER A 154 23.85 20.18 0.33
N TYR A 155 23.59 18.94 -0.08
CA TYR A 155 24.19 18.32 -1.27
C TYR A 155 23.10 17.81 -2.20
N THR A 156 23.28 17.93 -3.52
CA THR A 156 22.64 16.97 -4.43
C THR A 156 23.44 15.69 -4.41
N LEU A 157 22.77 14.54 -4.41
CA LEU A 157 23.38 13.22 -4.32
C LEU A 157 23.14 12.42 -5.60
N ALA A 158 24.17 11.70 -6.06
CA ALA A 158 24.00 10.47 -6.84
C ALA A 158 24.85 9.35 -6.21
N GLN A 159 24.21 8.24 -5.85
CA GLN A 159 24.87 7.03 -5.35
C GLN A 159 24.60 5.90 -6.33
N THR A 160 25.66 5.28 -6.88
CA THR A 160 25.52 4.27 -7.93
C THR A 160 26.17 2.94 -7.56
N PHE A 161 25.49 1.84 -7.88
CA PHE A 161 25.92 0.46 -7.68
C PHE A 161 25.96 -0.29 -9.01
N THR A 162 26.82 -1.30 -9.10
CA THR A 162 26.86 -2.22 -10.23
C THR A 162 26.27 -3.56 -9.81
N LEU A 163 25.14 -3.90 -10.41
CA LEU A 163 24.41 -5.15 -10.15
C LEU A 163 24.83 -6.26 -11.10
N THR A 164 24.57 -7.51 -10.72
CA THR A 164 24.79 -8.63 -11.63
C THR A 164 23.62 -8.76 -12.62
N PRO A 165 23.84 -9.27 -13.85
CA PRO A 165 22.77 -9.41 -14.84
C PRO A 165 21.61 -10.31 -14.39
N ASP A 166 21.89 -11.29 -13.52
CA ASP A 166 20.97 -12.29 -13.00
C ASP A 166 20.24 -11.87 -11.71
N GLU A 167 20.44 -10.64 -11.23
CA GLU A 167 19.84 -10.14 -9.99
C GLU A 167 18.48 -9.48 -10.25
N SER A 168 17.50 -9.74 -9.38
CA SER A 168 16.22 -9.01 -9.30
C SER A 168 16.10 -8.18 -8.02
N LEU A 169 15.36 -7.08 -8.08
CA LEU A 169 15.21 -6.08 -7.02
C LEU A 169 13.74 -5.85 -6.68
N TYR A 170 13.47 -5.75 -5.37
CA TYR A 170 12.14 -5.55 -4.80
C TYR A 170 12.19 -4.50 -3.69
N GLY A 171 11.04 -4.07 -3.19
CA GLY A 171 10.92 -3.05 -2.15
C GLY A 171 10.45 -1.73 -2.74
N LEU A 172 11.08 -0.61 -2.36
CA LEU A 172 10.77 0.75 -2.84
C LEU A 172 9.35 1.29 -2.59
N GLY A 173 8.39 0.44 -2.24
CA GLY A 173 6.99 0.79 -1.96
C GLY A 173 6.05 0.44 -3.12
N GLN A 174 5.04 1.28 -3.36
CA GLN A 174 4.00 1.08 -4.38
C GLN A 174 3.98 2.30 -5.31
N TYR A 175 3.79 2.06 -6.61
CA TYR A 175 3.68 3.11 -7.63
C TYR A 175 2.50 2.78 -8.55
N ASP A 176 2.12 3.71 -9.43
CA ASP A 176 0.99 3.60 -10.37
C ASP A 176 1.25 2.64 -11.56
N GLU A 177 2.18 1.70 -11.39
CA GLU A 177 2.50 0.65 -12.36
C GLU A 177 2.73 -0.69 -11.63
N PRO A 178 2.40 -1.84 -12.26
CA PRO A 178 2.51 -3.17 -11.65
C PRO A 178 3.97 -3.67 -11.63
N TYR A 179 4.87 -2.88 -11.06
CA TYR A 179 6.26 -3.28 -10.89
C TYR A 179 6.35 -4.38 -9.84
N MET A 180 6.71 -5.60 -10.26
CA MET A 180 7.18 -6.62 -9.33
C MET A 180 8.71 -6.53 -9.14
N ASP A 181 9.46 -6.54 -10.25
CA ASP A 181 10.92 -6.41 -10.27
C ASP A 181 11.34 -5.02 -10.79
N TYR A 182 12.17 -4.31 -10.01
CA TYR A 182 12.64 -2.96 -10.34
C TYR A 182 13.84 -2.94 -11.29
N ARG A 183 14.37 -4.09 -11.70
CA ARG A 183 15.44 -4.13 -12.71
C ARG A 183 15.00 -3.45 -14.01
N GLY A 184 15.86 -2.59 -14.54
CA GLY A 184 15.61 -1.83 -15.77
C GLY A 184 14.59 -0.70 -15.65
N ARG A 185 14.19 -0.30 -14.43
CA ARG A 185 13.15 0.72 -14.20
C ARG A 185 13.74 2.07 -13.81
N ASP A 186 12.98 3.11 -14.15
CA ASP A 186 13.16 4.48 -13.67
C ASP A 186 11.93 4.84 -12.82
N VAL A 187 12.15 5.26 -11.58
CA VAL A 187 11.09 5.55 -10.62
C VAL A 187 11.33 6.90 -9.98
N LEU A 188 10.41 7.84 -10.20
CA LEU A 188 10.35 9.09 -9.45
C LEU A 188 9.75 8.80 -8.07
N MET A 189 10.54 9.02 -7.03
CA MET A 189 10.19 8.69 -5.65
C MET A 189 9.64 9.95 -4.96
N VAL A 190 8.35 10.18 -5.15
CA VAL A 190 7.54 11.20 -4.48
C VAL A 190 6.27 10.55 -3.95
N GLN A 191 5.90 10.84 -2.71
CA GLN A 191 4.63 10.37 -2.14
C GLN A 191 3.46 10.92 -2.95
N THR A 192 2.48 10.08 -3.31
CA THR A 192 1.23 10.50 -3.97
C THR A 192 0.07 9.73 -3.36
N ASN A 193 -1.18 10.14 -3.64
CA ASN A 193 -2.35 9.48 -3.05
C ASN A 193 -2.33 7.96 -3.34
N ILE A 194 -1.96 7.55 -4.55
CA ILE A 194 -1.84 6.13 -4.97
C ILE A 194 -0.40 5.58 -4.96
N GLY A 195 0.57 6.37 -4.48
CA GLY A 195 2.00 6.08 -4.51
C GLY A 195 2.64 6.11 -3.12
N ILE A 196 3.18 4.98 -2.69
CA ILE A 196 3.90 4.83 -1.42
C ILE A 196 5.40 4.72 -1.70
N VAL A 197 6.19 5.62 -1.12
CA VAL A 197 7.65 5.58 -1.22
C VAL A 197 8.26 5.02 0.06
N VAL A 198 9.02 3.93 -0.04
CA VAL A 198 9.83 3.41 1.07
C VAL A 198 11.25 3.18 0.56
N PRO A 199 12.28 3.97 0.94
CA PRO A 199 13.62 3.91 0.34
C PRO A 199 14.46 2.71 0.84
N PHE A 200 13.85 1.52 0.87
CA PHE A 200 14.49 0.26 1.17
C PHE A 200 14.30 -0.72 0.01
N LEU A 201 15.40 -1.27 -0.49
CA LEU A 201 15.39 -2.28 -1.55
C LEU A 201 15.93 -3.61 -1.04
N VAL A 202 15.47 -4.72 -1.62
CA VAL A 202 15.92 -6.08 -1.32
C VAL A 202 16.26 -6.78 -2.62
N SER A 203 17.35 -7.54 -2.60
CA SER A 203 17.85 -8.30 -3.74
C SER A 203 17.72 -9.81 -3.54
N THR A 204 17.49 -10.53 -4.65
CA THR A 204 17.66 -12.00 -4.75
C THR A 204 19.03 -12.53 -4.31
N ARG A 205 20.08 -11.68 -4.28
CA ARG A 205 21.42 -12.01 -3.76
C ARG A 205 21.52 -11.91 -2.23
N ARG A 206 20.39 -11.69 -1.53
CA ARG A 206 20.24 -11.70 -0.07
C ARG A 206 20.98 -10.54 0.62
N TRP A 207 20.92 -9.37 -0.01
CA TRP A 207 21.24 -8.09 0.62
C TRP A 207 20.07 -7.12 0.45
N GLY A 208 20.05 -6.08 1.28
CA GLY A 208 19.12 -4.97 1.18
C GLY A 208 19.80 -3.65 1.51
N LEU A 209 19.26 -2.56 0.98
CA LEU A 209 19.82 -1.22 1.06
C LEU A 209 18.74 -0.22 1.47
N LEU A 210 18.94 0.45 2.61
CA LEU A 210 18.15 1.59 3.06
C LEU A 210 18.90 2.87 2.73
N LEU A 211 18.29 3.78 1.97
CA LEU A 211 18.81 5.13 1.75
C LEU A 211 18.14 6.09 2.74
N ASP A 212 18.93 6.75 3.59
CA ASP A 212 18.44 7.64 4.65
C ASP A 212 18.42 9.11 4.18
N VAL A 213 17.60 9.38 3.16
CA VAL A 213 17.40 10.69 2.54
C VAL A 213 15.91 10.98 2.41
N TYR A 214 15.48 12.18 2.78
CA TYR A 214 14.05 12.53 2.92
C TYR A 214 13.48 13.41 1.80
N SER A 215 14.37 13.92 0.94
CA SER A 215 14.00 14.80 -0.16
C SER A 215 13.38 14.02 -1.33
N LYS A 216 13.11 14.72 -2.44
CA LYS A 216 12.78 14.06 -3.70
C LYS A 216 13.93 13.16 -4.12
N MET A 217 13.59 11.94 -4.52
CA MET A 217 14.55 10.97 -5.03
C MET A 217 14.15 10.46 -6.42
N THR A 218 15.12 9.88 -7.12
CA THR A 218 14.85 9.06 -8.30
C THR A 218 15.71 7.81 -8.20
N PHE A 219 15.07 6.65 -8.35
CA PHE A 219 15.74 5.38 -8.58
C PHE A 219 15.83 5.14 -10.08
N ARG A 220 16.99 4.72 -10.58
CA ARG A 220 17.16 4.27 -11.97
C ARG A 220 18.05 3.07 -12.03
N ASP A 221 17.66 2.06 -12.80
CA ASP A 221 18.53 0.94 -13.13
C ASP A 221 18.73 0.87 -14.65
N ARG A 222 19.95 1.23 -15.09
CA ARG A 222 20.35 1.32 -16.50
C ARG A 222 21.66 0.54 -16.71
N PRO A 223 22.13 0.31 -17.96
CA PRO A 223 23.40 -0.38 -18.20
C PRO A 223 24.60 0.24 -17.47
N GLU A 224 24.56 1.55 -17.18
CA GLU A 224 25.60 2.28 -16.45
C GLU A 224 25.60 2.01 -14.94
N GLY A 225 24.52 1.43 -14.40
CA GLY A 225 24.37 1.05 -13.00
C GLY A 225 22.98 1.35 -12.41
N MET A 226 22.77 0.81 -11.21
CA MET A 226 21.62 1.13 -10.35
C MET A 226 21.96 2.36 -9.52
N SER A 227 21.22 3.46 -9.69
CA SER A 227 21.47 4.75 -9.07
C SER A 227 20.29 5.27 -8.27
N PHE A 228 20.59 5.91 -7.14
CA PHE A 228 19.69 6.79 -6.44
C PHE A 228 20.20 8.22 -6.56
N THR A 229 19.35 9.13 -7.04
CA THR A 229 19.64 10.57 -7.02
C THR A 229 18.72 11.30 -6.07
N ALA A 230 19.20 12.32 -5.37
CA ALA A 230 18.40 13.17 -4.50
C ALA A 230 18.73 14.66 -4.72
N ASP A 231 17.71 15.52 -4.67
CA ASP A 231 17.88 16.97 -4.80
C ASP A 231 18.44 17.62 -3.52
N SER A 232 18.32 16.96 -2.37
CA SER A 232 18.86 17.44 -1.09
C SER A 232 19.20 16.30 -0.13
N ALA A 233 20.47 16.15 0.20
CA ALA A 233 21.01 15.15 1.12
C ALA A 233 21.95 15.85 2.11
N PRO A 234 21.42 16.53 3.14
CA PRO A 234 22.25 17.35 4.03
C PRO A 234 23.26 16.54 4.85
N ALA A 235 23.04 15.24 5.07
CA ALA A 235 24.02 14.35 5.69
C ALA A 235 25.13 13.88 4.72
N GLY A 236 25.01 14.20 3.43
CA GLY A 236 25.76 13.57 2.35
C GLY A 236 25.09 12.27 1.89
N ALA A 237 25.85 11.36 1.28
CA ALA A 237 25.37 10.02 0.99
C ALA A 237 25.29 9.24 2.30
N ASP A 238 24.11 8.75 2.68
CA ASP A 238 23.91 7.95 3.91
C ASP A 238 23.02 6.76 3.61
N TYR A 239 23.62 5.56 3.61
CA TYR A 239 22.89 4.33 3.35
C TYR A 239 23.29 3.23 4.31
N TYR A 240 22.39 2.28 4.51
CA TYR A 240 22.63 1.09 5.33
C TYR A 240 22.49 -0.15 4.46
N LEU A 241 23.48 -1.03 4.53
CA LEU A 241 23.46 -2.32 3.86
C LEU A 241 23.31 -3.43 4.89
N THR A 242 22.31 -4.27 4.70
CA THR A 242 22.08 -5.48 5.50
C THR A 242 22.16 -6.72 4.62
N ALA A 243 22.84 -7.75 5.10
CA ALA A 243 22.99 -9.03 4.41
C ALA A 243 22.40 -10.16 5.27
N GLY A 244 21.86 -11.17 4.58
CA GLY A 244 21.15 -12.27 5.22
C GLY A 244 21.45 -13.63 4.59
N ALA A 245 21.16 -14.70 5.34
CA ALA A 245 21.15 -16.06 4.79
C ALA A 245 19.97 -16.27 3.82
N ASP A 246 18.87 -15.57 4.07
CA ASP A 246 17.63 -15.53 3.27
C ASP A 246 17.09 -14.09 3.23
N MET A 247 16.03 -13.85 2.45
CA MET A 247 15.43 -12.51 2.34
C MET A 247 14.73 -12.08 3.63
N ASP A 248 14.21 -13.00 4.47
CA ASP A 248 13.68 -12.63 5.78
C ASP A 248 14.76 -12.10 6.73
N ALA A 249 15.99 -12.60 6.65
CA ALA A 249 17.14 -12.09 7.40
C ALA A 249 17.51 -10.67 6.98
N VAL A 250 17.36 -10.35 5.69
CA VAL A 250 17.52 -8.99 5.17
C VAL A 250 16.45 -8.07 5.78
N ILE A 251 15.17 -8.48 5.79
CA ILE A 251 14.09 -7.71 6.44
C ILE A 251 14.33 -7.60 7.95
N ARG A 252 14.83 -8.65 8.63
CA ARG A 252 15.21 -8.57 10.05
C ARG A 252 16.26 -7.49 10.30
N GLY A 253 17.27 -7.37 9.44
CA GLY A 253 18.24 -6.28 9.53
C GLY A 253 17.61 -4.90 9.38
N TYR A 254 16.66 -4.74 8.46
CA TYR A 254 15.85 -3.51 8.36
C TYR A 254 15.06 -3.22 9.64
N ARG A 255 14.41 -4.22 10.24
CA ARG A 255 13.64 -4.06 11.50
C ARG A 255 14.54 -3.79 12.70
N HIS A 256 15.76 -4.33 12.71
CA HIS A 256 16.77 -3.96 13.70
C HIS A 256 17.15 -2.49 13.59
N LEU A 257 17.40 -1.99 12.37
CA LEU A 257 17.69 -0.56 12.13
C LEU A 257 16.53 0.36 12.53
N THR A 258 15.32 0.02 12.08
CA THR A 258 14.20 0.96 12.01
C THR A 258 13.10 0.74 13.03
N GLY A 259 13.22 -0.32 13.86
CA GLY A 259 12.26 -0.69 14.90
C GLY A 259 11.34 -1.85 14.49
N ALA A 260 10.98 -2.68 15.47
CA ALA A 260 10.03 -3.77 15.28
C ALA A 260 8.62 -3.24 14.99
N ALA A 261 7.84 -3.97 14.19
CA ALA A 261 6.42 -3.70 14.03
C ALA A 261 5.67 -4.24 15.27
N PRO A 262 4.92 -3.42 16.00
CA PRO A 262 4.14 -3.89 17.14
C PRO A 262 2.98 -4.79 16.68
N MET A 263 2.43 -5.57 17.61
CA MET A 263 1.19 -6.27 17.37
C MET A 263 0.05 -5.26 17.23
N PHE A 264 -0.78 -5.42 16.20
CA PHE A 264 -2.08 -4.73 16.13
C PHE A 264 -3.07 -5.34 17.14
N PRO A 265 -4.16 -4.62 17.48
CA PRO A 265 -5.29 -5.25 18.16
C PRO A 265 -5.75 -6.49 17.39
N LYS A 266 -6.16 -7.56 18.08
CA LYS A 266 -6.58 -8.82 17.45
C LYS A 266 -7.74 -8.60 16.48
N ALA A 267 -8.65 -7.69 16.80
CA ALA A 267 -9.75 -7.25 15.94
C ALA A 267 -9.28 -6.70 14.57
N ALA A 268 -8.05 -6.20 14.46
CA ALA A 268 -7.51 -5.68 13.19
C ALA A 268 -7.25 -6.80 12.15
N PHE A 269 -7.30 -8.07 12.56
CA PHE A 269 -7.18 -9.20 11.64
C PHE A 269 -8.55 -9.72 11.17
N GLY A 270 -9.66 -9.16 11.66
CA GLY A 270 -11.01 -9.37 11.15
C GLY A 270 -11.35 -8.46 9.95
N LEU A 271 -12.64 -8.23 9.70
CA LEU A 271 -13.13 -7.33 8.64
C LEU A 271 -13.27 -5.88 9.13
N PHE A 272 -12.77 -4.94 8.32
CA PHE A 272 -13.10 -3.52 8.37
C PHE A 272 -14.16 -3.22 7.30
N MET A 273 -15.35 -2.79 7.72
CA MET A 273 -16.33 -2.18 6.82
C MET A 273 -16.19 -0.67 6.88
N SER A 274 -16.04 -0.05 5.72
CA SER A 274 -15.92 1.39 5.54
C SER A 274 -16.71 1.85 4.32
N LYS A 275 -17.07 3.13 4.30
CA LYS A 275 -17.72 3.83 3.19
C LYS A 275 -17.23 5.27 3.17
N GLU A 276 -17.10 5.85 1.98
CA GLU A 276 -17.10 7.30 1.76
C GLU A 276 -18.55 7.69 1.38
N ARG A 277 -19.39 8.12 2.31
CA ARG A 277 -19.21 8.18 3.78
C ARG A 277 -20.49 7.82 4.53
N TYR A 278 -20.39 7.38 5.79
CA TYR A 278 -21.56 7.36 6.67
C TYR A 278 -21.87 8.79 7.12
N GLU A 279 -23.09 9.25 6.83
CA GLU A 279 -23.48 10.64 7.01
C GLU A 279 -23.92 10.97 8.44
N THR A 280 -24.52 10.00 9.12
CA THR A 280 -25.12 10.15 10.44
C THR A 280 -24.79 8.98 11.38
N GLN A 281 -24.87 9.24 12.68
CA GLN A 281 -24.76 8.22 13.72
C GLN A 281 -25.79 7.08 13.55
N ALA A 282 -27.02 7.42 13.16
CA ALA A 282 -28.08 6.42 12.96
C ALA A 282 -27.73 5.47 11.81
N GLN A 283 -27.32 6.02 10.66
CA GLN A 283 -26.92 5.22 9.50
C GLN A 283 -25.75 4.27 9.84
N LEU A 284 -24.72 4.76 10.54
CA LEU A 284 -23.57 3.94 10.94
C LEU A 284 -24.01 2.77 11.84
N LEU A 285 -24.85 3.03 12.84
CA LEU A 285 -25.37 1.99 13.73
C LEU A 285 -26.26 0.98 12.99
N ASP A 286 -27.10 1.43 12.06
CA ASP A 286 -27.99 0.58 11.28
C ASP A 286 -27.21 -0.39 10.37
N VAL A 287 -26.12 0.08 9.76
CA VAL A 287 -25.20 -0.79 9.00
C VAL A 287 -24.67 -1.90 9.89
N VAL A 288 -24.13 -1.57 11.07
CA VAL A 288 -23.55 -2.57 11.98
C VAL A 288 -24.62 -3.54 12.50
N LYS A 289 -25.81 -3.04 12.85
CA LYS A 289 -26.96 -3.87 13.22
C LYS A 289 -27.34 -4.83 12.10
N ARG A 290 -27.26 -4.38 10.84
CA ARG A 290 -27.54 -5.25 9.69
C ARG A 290 -26.48 -6.34 9.51
N PHE A 291 -25.19 -6.03 9.68
CA PHE A 291 -24.14 -7.07 9.70
C PHE A 291 -24.42 -8.16 10.72
N ARG A 292 -24.80 -7.78 11.95
CA ARG A 292 -25.16 -8.73 13.02
C ARG A 292 -26.43 -9.52 12.71
N ALA A 293 -27.47 -8.86 12.20
CA ALA A 293 -28.71 -9.55 11.80
C ALA A 293 -28.46 -10.59 10.69
N GLU A 294 -27.52 -10.30 9.78
CA GLU A 294 -27.14 -11.18 8.67
C GLU A 294 -26.04 -12.19 9.03
N ARG A 295 -25.54 -12.17 10.27
CA ARG A 295 -24.42 -13.00 10.74
C ARG A 295 -23.19 -12.92 9.85
N PHE A 296 -22.95 -11.74 9.28
CA PHE A 296 -21.76 -11.47 8.47
C PHE A 296 -20.63 -10.98 9.38
N PRO A 297 -19.40 -11.53 9.27
CA PRO A 297 -18.29 -11.10 10.12
C PRO A 297 -17.99 -9.61 10.03
N LEU A 298 -17.76 -8.94 11.16
CA LEU A 298 -17.39 -7.53 11.24
C LEU A 298 -16.69 -7.24 12.57
N ASP A 299 -15.49 -6.65 12.51
CA ASP A 299 -14.72 -6.25 13.68
C ASP A 299 -14.53 -4.74 13.79
N TYR A 300 -14.42 -4.04 12.67
CA TYR A 300 -14.30 -2.57 12.62
C TYR A 300 -15.36 -1.95 11.72
N ILE A 301 -16.04 -0.93 12.22
CA ILE A 301 -16.76 0.05 11.42
C ILE A 301 -15.93 1.34 11.35
N VAL A 302 -15.84 1.92 10.16
CA VAL A 302 -15.03 3.12 9.92
C VAL A 302 -15.95 4.31 9.62
N GLN A 303 -15.86 5.35 10.44
CA GLN A 303 -16.43 6.66 10.16
C GLN A 303 -15.42 7.48 9.34
N ASP A 304 -15.75 7.71 8.08
CA ASP A 304 -14.97 8.55 7.17
C ASP A 304 -15.18 10.06 7.42
N TRP A 305 -14.58 10.92 6.60
CA TRP A 305 -14.54 12.38 6.68
C TRP A 305 -15.92 13.06 6.82
N GLN A 306 -15.89 14.35 7.10
CA GLN A 306 -17.06 15.21 7.33
C GLN A 306 -17.93 14.85 8.54
N TYR A 307 -17.58 13.97 9.48
CA TYR A 307 -18.39 13.85 10.73
C TYR A 307 -18.32 15.12 11.60
N TRP A 308 -17.30 15.96 11.38
CA TRP A 308 -17.06 17.23 12.06
C TRP A 308 -17.89 18.40 11.57
N GLY A 309 -18.44 18.31 10.35
CA GLY A 309 -19.02 19.44 9.63
C GLY A 309 -18.77 19.32 8.13
N GLY A 310 -19.34 20.21 7.34
CA GLY A 310 -19.36 20.08 5.88
C GLY A 310 -19.69 21.38 5.15
N GLU A 311 -20.07 21.26 3.87
CA GLU A 311 -20.63 22.39 3.11
C GLU A 311 -21.99 22.83 3.68
N LYS A 312 -22.19 24.15 3.77
CA LYS A 312 -23.44 24.79 4.18
C LYS A 312 -23.80 25.91 3.20
N ASN A 313 -25.07 26.32 3.19
CA ASN A 313 -25.49 27.47 2.40
C ASN A 313 -24.83 28.75 2.95
N GLY A 314 -24.10 29.44 2.08
CA GLY A 314 -23.43 30.71 2.32
C GLY A 314 -23.90 31.81 1.36
N PRO A 315 -23.41 33.05 1.53
CA PRO A 315 -23.84 34.20 0.73
C PRO A 315 -23.52 34.07 -0.77
N ASN A 316 -22.56 33.22 -1.14
CA ASN A 316 -22.14 32.99 -2.54
C ASN A 316 -22.39 31.54 -3.03
N GLY A 317 -23.30 30.79 -2.38
CA GLY A 317 -23.56 29.39 -2.69
C GLY A 317 -23.13 28.45 -1.57
N ARG A 318 -22.86 27.17 -1.88
CA ARG A 318 -22.36 26.23 -0.86
C ARG A 318 -20.92 26.57 -0.49
N GLU A 319 -20.66 26.69 0.81
CA GLU A 319 -19.33 26.96 1.37
C GLU A 319 -19.02 26.02 2.52
N TRP A 320 -17.74 25.65 2.69
CA TRP A 320 -17.29 24.91 3.86
C TRP A 320 -17.44 25.72 5.15
N ASP A 321 -17.82 25.04 6.23
CA ASP A 321 -18.08 25.62 7.55
C ASP A 321 -16.82 25.87 8.40
N GLY A 322 -15.63 25.60 7.85
CA GLY A 322 -14.35 25.82 8.52
C GLY A 322 -13.99 24.80 9.60
N LYS A 323 -14.76 23.72 9.79
CA LYS A 323 -14.55 22.71 10.84
C LYS A 323 -13.75 21.48 10.40
N TRP A 324 -13.17 21.50 9.20
CA TRP A 324 -12.45 20.38 8.61
C TRP A 324 -11.46 19.73 9.59
N SER A 325 -11.58 18.42 9.83
CA SER A 325 -10.69 17.68 10.75
C SER A 325 -10.52 18.34 12.13
N GLY A 326 -11.58 18.98 12.64
CA GLY A 326 -11.51 19.69 13.92
C GLY A 326 -11.43 18.79 15.15
N MET A 327 -11.47 17.46 14.96
CA MET A 327 -11.64 16.46 16.03
C MET A 327 -12.90 16.71 16.86
N VAL A 328 -13.96 17.19 16.21
CA VAL A 328 -15.28 17.47 16.79
C VAL A 328 -16.35 16.72 16.03
N TRP A 329 -17.54 16.60 16.61
CA TRP A 329 -18.69 15.94 16.00
C TRP A 329 -19.79 16.96 15.74
N ASP A 330 -20.35 16.95 14.54
CA ASP A 330 -21.50 17.75 14.18
C ASP A 330 -22.75 17.22 14.92
N ALA A 331 -23.26 17.99 15.87
CA ALA A 331 -24.30 17.53 16.81
C ALA A 331 -25.65 17.21 16.12
N GLU A 332 -25.91 17.74 14.93
CA GLU A 332 -27.12 17.42 14.16
C GLU A 332 -27.05 16.00 13.57
N ARG A 333 -25.89 15.59 13.05
CA ARG A 333 -25.71 14.27 12.43
C ARG A 333 -25.20 13.20 13.39
N PHE A 334 -24.46 13.61 14.41
CA PHE A 334 -23.86 12.75 15.44
C PHE A 334 -24.20 13.30 16.84
N PRO A 335 -25.47 13.17 17.28
CA PRO A 335 -25.93 13.79 18.53
C PRO A 335 -25.36 13.17 19.80
N ASP A 336 -24.94 11.89 19.80
CA ASP A 336 -24.33 11.21 20.94
C ASP A 336 -23.24 10.23 20.48
N PRO A 337 -22.06 10.72 20.04
CA PRO A 337 -21.00 9.87 19.52
C PRO A 337 -20.39 8.96 20.61
N ALA A 338 -20.43 9.38 21.87
CA ALA A 338 -20.02 8.53 23.00
C ALA A 338 -21.02 7.38 23.22
N GLY A 339 -22.32 7.64 23.10
CA GLY A 339 -23.37 6.61 23.11
C GLY A 339 -23.26 5.65 21.93
N MET A 340 -22.95 6.17 20.74
CA MET A 340 -22.65 5.35 19.56
C MET A 340 -21.51 4.38 19.84
N ALA A 341 -20.36 4.86 20.35
CA ALA A 341 -19.23 4.00 20.70
C ALA A 341 -19.61 2.96 21.76
N ARG A 342 -20.33 3.35 22.81
CA ARG A 342 -20.82 2.40 23.84
C ARG A 342 -21.73 1.32 23.27
N GLU A 343 -22.61 1.65 22.32
CA GLU A 343 -23.49 0.68 21.67
C GLU A 343 -22.71 -0.28 20.77
N LEU A 344 -21.79 0.26 19.95
CA LEU A 344 -20.90 -0.53 19.10
C LEU A 344 -20.09 -1.55 19.93
N HIS A 345 -19.50 -1.10 21.04
CA HIS A 345 -18.70 -1.98 21.91
C HIS A 345 -19.54 -2.97 22.69
N GLY A 346 -20.54 -2.48 23.44
CA GLY A 346 -21.22 -3.25 24.47
C GLY A 346 -22.34 -4.15 23.95
N LYS A 347 -22.96 -3.82 22.81
CA LYS A 347 -24.08 -4.59 22.25
C LYS A 347 -23.71 -5.27 20.93
N LEU A 348 -22.87 -4.63 20.12
CA LEU A 348 -22.58 -5.08 18.76
C LEU A 348 -21.19 -5.71 18.61
N ASN A 349 -20.32 -5.63 19.63
CA ASN A 349 -18.95 -6.15 19.59
C ASN A 349 -18.16 -5.70 18.35
N VAL A 350 -18.26 -4.42 17.98
CA VAL A 350 -17.55 -3.79 16.86
C VAL A 350 -16.73 -2.61 17.35
N LYS A 351 -15.52 -2.46 16.84
CA LYS A 351 -14.63 -1.33 17.08
C LYS A 351 -14.93 -0.18 16.10
N LEU A 352 -14.77 1.05 16.55
CA LEU A 352 -14.95 2.27 15.78
C LEU A 352 -13.58 2.84 15.38
N MET A 353 -13.37 3.03 14.08
CA MET A 353 -12.28 3.85 13.56
C MET A 353 -12.84 5.17 13.05
N ALA A 354 -12.13 6.29 13.24
CA ALA A 354 -12.55 7.60 12.72
C ALA A 354 -11.46 8.27 11.90
N SER A 355 -11.85 8.88 10.77
CA SER A 355 -10.98 9.67 9.90
C SER A 355 -10.47 10.93 10.59
N ILE A 356 -9.21 11.28 10.35
CA ILE A 356 -8.52 12.48 10.79
C ILE A 356 -7.54 12.89 9.69
N TRP A 357 -7.36 14.19 9.50
CA TRP A 357 -6.54 14.76 8.43
C TRP A 357 -5.53 15.77 8.96
N PRO A 358 -4.34 15.89 8.35
CA PRO A 358 -3.38 16.93 8.70
C PRO A 358 -3.87 18.34 8.32
N SER A 359 -4.78 18.44 7.35
CA SER A 359 -5.53 19.66 7.06
C SER A 359 -6.46 19.96 8.23
N VAL A 360 -6.29 21.09 8.91
CA VAL A 360 -7.14 21.53 10.03
C VAL A 360 -7.89 22.80 9.64
N GLY A 361 -9.21 22.78 9.79
CA GLY A 361 -10.12 23.87 9.50
C GLY A 361 -9.90 25.09 10.42
N ASN A 362 -9.98 26.28 9.84
CA ASN A 362 -9.66 27.55 10.49
C ASN A 362 -10.58 27.87 11.69
N ASP A 363 -11.80 27.36 11.69
CA ASP A 363 -12.83 27.68 12.69
C ASP A 363 -12.89 26.61 13.80
N THR A 364 -11.73 26.09 14.18
CA THR A 364 -11.59 25.03 15.21
C THR A 364 -10.70 25.47 16.37
N ASP A 365 -10.91 24.89 17.56
CA ASP A 365 -10.03 25.11 18.71
C ASP A 365 -8.61 24.61 18.45
N LEU A 366 -8.49 23.50 17.72
CA LEU A 366 -7.22 22.93 17.29
C LEU A 366 -6.44 23.91 16.42
N ALA A 367 -7.07 24.49 15.39
CA ALA A 367 -6.44 25.50 14.54
C ALA A 367 -5.98 26.72 15.34
N ARG A 368 -6.83 27.25 16.23
CA ARG A 368 -6.48 28.41 17.06
C ARG A 368 -5.29 28.14 17.97
N GLU A 369 -5.19 26.95 18.57
CA GLU A 369 -4.05 26.57 19.42
C GLU A 369 -2.75 26.41 18.60
N LEU A 370 -2.83 25.85 17.39
CA LEU A 370 -1.69 25.74 16.48
C LEU A 370 -1.24 27.10 15.94
N ASP A 371 -2.18 27.98 15.56
CA ASP A 371 -1.89 29.31 15.03
C ASP A 371 -1.22 30.22 16.07
N ALA A 372 -1.64 30.13 17.34
CA ALA A 372 -0.99 30.82 18.44
C ALA A 372 0.50 30.47 18.61
N LYS A 373 0.97 29.42 17.93
CA LYS A 373 2.35 28.94 17.90
C LYS A 373 2.99 29.00 16.51
N GLY A 374 2.27 29.47 15.48
CA GLY A 374 2.75 29.47 14.09
C GLY A 374 2.95 28.06 13.52
N LEU A 375 2.13 27.08 13.92
CA LEU A 375 2.28 25.66 13.58
C LEU A 375 1.31 25.17 12.50
N ARG A 376 0.86 26.07 11.62
CA ARG A 376 0.13 25.72 10.38
C ARG A 376 0.75 26.44 9.19
N PHE A 377 0.84 25.75 8.05
CA PHE A 377 1.36 26.31 6.82
C PHE A 377 0.30 27.18 6.12
N GLU A 378 0.71 28.26 5.45
CA GLU A 378 -0.21 29.20 4.81
C GLU A 378 -1.08 28.61 3.67
N PRO A 379 -0.59 27.72 2.80
CA PRO A 379 -1.41 27.16 1.72
C PRO A 379 -2.71 26.52 2.22
N LEU A 380 -3.82 26.90 1.58
CA LEU A 380 -5.13 26.36 1.90
C LEU A 380 -5.35 25.01 1.22
N HIS A 381 -5.94 24.09 1.97
CA HIS A 381 -6.40 22.80 1.47
C HIS A 381 -7.38 22.99 0.30
N TRP A 382 -7.15 22.26 -0.80
CA TRP A 382 -7.87 22.49 -2.05
C TRP A 382 -9.37 22.20 -2.01
N ILE A 383 -9.83 21.23 -1.21
CA ILE A 383 -11.27 20.92 -1.09
C ILE A 383 -11.93 21.96 -0.18
N SER A 384 -11.44 22.07 1.05
CA SER A 384 -12.08 22.90 2.08
C SER A 384 -11.99 24.40 1.76
N LYS A 385 -10.88 24.84 1.15
CA LYS A 385 -10.49 26.25 1.00
C LYS A 385 -10.48 27.07 2.32
N LYS A 386 -10.71 26.43 3.47
CA LYS A 386 -10.73 27.01 4.82
C LYS A 386 -9.97 26.13 5.82
N ALA A 387 -9.07 25.28 5.35
CA ALA A 387 -8.22 24.43 6.18
C ALA A 387 -6.75 24.59 5.78
N ARG A 388 -5.84 24.41 6.75
CA ARG A 388 -4.40 24.51 6.57
C ARG A 388 -3.70 23.31 7.19
N ILE A 389 -2.62 22.86 6.56
CA ILE A 389 -1.83 21.72 7.06
C ILE A 389 -1.10 22.12 8.34
N TYR A 390 -1.17 21.29 9.39
CA TYR A 390 -0.36 21.52 10.60
C TYR A 390 1.08 21.03 10.42
N ASP A 391 2.02 21.70 11.10
CA ASP A 391 3.43 21.31 11.09
C ASP A 391 3.69 20.10 12.00
N ALA A 392 3.63 18.90 11.42
CA ALA A 392 3.93 17.65 12.08
C ALA A 392 5.41 17.45 12.38
N PHE A 393 6.33 18.27 11.84
CA PHE A 393 7.75 18.22 12.18
C PHE A 393 8.01 18.81 13.58
N SER A 394 7.17 19.75 14.01
CA SER A 394 7.19 20.29 15.37
C SER A 394 6.70 19.27 16.40
N ALA A 395 7.52 19.01 17.42
CA ALA A 395 7.11 18.18 18.56
C ALA A 395 5.94 18.80 19.33
N GLU A 396 5.87 20.14 19.41
CA GLU A 396 4.74 20.85 20.00
C GLU A 396 3.48 20.71 19.14
N GLY A 397 3.62 20.81 17.81
CA GLY A 397 2.52 20.62 16.85
C GLY A 397 1.88 19.24 16.98
N ARG A 398 2.69 18.19 17.00
CA ARG A 398 2.21 16.80 17.23
C ARG A 398 1.50 16.64 18.58
N ARG A 399 2.02 17.25 19.65
CA ARG A 399 1.41 17.21 20.99
C ARG A 399 0.05 17.91 21.00
N ILE A 400 -0.07 19.07 20.37
CA ILE A 400 -1.34 19.82 20.27
C ILE A 400 -2.34 19.02 19.44
N TYR A 401 -1.95 18.54 18.26
CA TYR A 401 -2.80 17.73 17.39
C TYR A 401 -3.33 16.48 18.13
N PHE A 402 -2.43 15.73 18.79
CA PHE A 402 -2.83 14.56 19.56
C PHE A 402 -3.73 14.90 20.75
N LYS A 403 -3.50 16.00 21.47
CA LYS A 403 -4.37 16.45 22.58
C LYS A 403 -5.83 16.59 22.12
N HIS A 404 -6.06 17.20 20.96
CA HIS A 404 -7.41 17.37 20.40
C HIS A 404 -7.97 16.05 19.87
N ALA A 405 -7.19 15.24 19.15
CA ALA A 405 -7.62 13.92 18.70
C ALA A 405 -8.00 12.99 19.88
N LYS A 406 -7.21 13.00 20.96
CA LYS A 406 -7.50 12.25 22.18
C LYS A 406 -8.82 12.71 22.79
N LYS A 407 -8.97 14.01 23.05
CA LYS A 407 -10.18 14.57 23.69
C LYS A 407 -11.44 14.34 22.86
N GLY A 408 -11.36 14.59 21.56
CA GLY A 408 -12.52 14.57 20.66
C GLY A 408 -12.94 13.18 20.17
N LEU A 409 -12.01 12.22 20.16
CA LEU A 409 -12.22 10.90 19.56
C LEU A 409 -11.90 9.77 20.53
N LEU A 410 -10.66 9.67 21.02
CA LEU A 410 -10.25 8.51 21.82
C LEU A 410 -10.96 8.46 23.19
N ASP A 411 -11.11 9.61 23.85
CA ASP A 411 -11.75 9.72 25.18
C ASP A 411 -13.25 9.47 25.12
N ILE A 412 -13.88 9.58 23.94
CA ILE A 412 -15.30 9.26 23.74
C ILE A 412 -15.54 7.81 23.28
N GLY A 413 -14.47 7.05 23.03
CA GLY A 413 -14.55 5.62 22.69
C GLY A 413 -14.16 5.24 21.26
N VAL A 414 -13.58 6.15 20.46
CA VAL A 414 -12.97 5.75 19.17
C VAL A 414 -11.78 4.83 19.44
N ASP A 415 -11.70 3.69 18.74
CA ASP A 415 -10.70 2.65 18.98
C ASP A 415 -9.42 2.82 18.17
N ALA A 416 -9.53 3.38 16.97
CA ALA A 416 -8.45 3.53 16.01
C ALA A 416 -8.64 4.82 15.19
N LEU A 417 -7.55 5.35 14.65
CA LEU A 417 -7.58 6.59 13.87
C LEU A 417 -7.20 6.29 12.42
N TRP A 418 -7.87 6.94 11.48
CA TRP A 418 -7.54 6.89 10.07
C TRP A 418 -6.97 8.24 9.63
N MET A 419 -5.65 8.32 9.46
CA MET A 419 -4.92 9.49 8.99
C MET A 419 -4.89 9.55 7.47
N ASP A 420 -5.80 10.34 6.90
CA ASP A 420 -5.84 10.55 5.45
C ASP A 420 -5.03 11.78 5.04
N GLY A 421 -4.65 11.90 3.76
CA GLY A 421 -3.88 13.05 3.26
C GLY A 421 -2.41 13.10 3.69
N THR A 422 -1.78 11.96 4.00
CA THR A 422 -0.46 11.90 4.69
C THR A 422 0.79 11.99 3.81
N GLU A 423 0.62 12.02 2.49
CA GLU A 423 1.63 12.49 1.53
C GLU A 423 1.91 14.00 1.73
N VAL A 424 0.91 14.65 2.33
CA VAL A 424 0.48 16.05 2.35
C VAL A 424 -0.33 16.45 1.12
N GLU A 425 -1.65 16.24 1.23
CA GLU A 425 -2.61 16.69 0.23
C GLU A 425 -2.87 18.19 0.37
N VAL A 426 -2.18 18.99 -0.45
CA VAL A 426 -2.40 20.45 -0.53
C VAL A 426 -3.28 20.81 -1.74
N GLY A 427 -2.99 20.24 -2.91
CA GLY A 427 -3.71 20.45 -4.18
C GLY A 427 -4.50 19.22 -4.67
N GLY A 428 -5.34 19.42 -5.69
CA GLY A 428 -6.27 18.40 -6.21
C GLY A 428 -5.67 17.41 -7.20
N ALA A 429 -4.44 17.63 -7.67
CA ALA A 429 -3.72 16.72 -8.56
C ALA A 429 -2.92 15.66 -7.77
N ALA A 430 -3.53 15.08 -6.75
CA ALA A 430 -2.87 14.23 -5.76
C ALA A 430 -2.28 12.91 -6.33
N HIS A 431 -2.52 12.60 -7.62
CA HIS A 431 -1.97 11.43 -8.31
C HIS A 431 -0.71 11.73 -9.13
N ASP A 432 -0.48 12.98 -9.58
CA ASP A 432 0.70 13.32 -10.37
C ASP A 432 1.89 13.63 -9.44
N PRO A 433 3.00 12.87 -9.50
CA PRO A 433 4.12 13.07 -8.59
C PRO A 433 4.86 14.40 -8.76
N ARG A 434 4.80 15.06 -9.92
CA ARG A 434 5.44 16.36 -10.16
C ARG A 434 4.59 17.50 -9.58
N GLU A 435 3.27 17.40 -9.72
CA GLU A 435 2.35 18.36 -9.11
C GLU A 435 2.37 18.24 -7.58
N VAL A 436 2.33 17.02 -7.05
CA VAL A 436 2.45 16.77 -5.60
C VAL A 436 3.79 17.28 -5.07
N GLU A 437 4.90 17.05 -5.77
CA GLU A 437 6.20 17.63 -5.41
C GLU A 437 6.12 19.15 -5.29
N ALA A 438 5.57 19.82 -6.31
CA ALA A 438 5.47 21.27 -6.34
C ALA A 438 4.60 21.80 -5.19
N ASP A 439 3.51 21.11 -4.88
CA ASP A 439 2.58 21.49 -3.82
C ASP A 439 3.14 21.31 -2.41
N ILE A 440 3.85 20.21 -2.16
CA ILE A 440 4.54 20.01 -0.88
C ILE A 440 5.63 21.07 -0.69
N LYS A 441 6.40 21.39 -1.75
CA LYS A 441 7.45 22.43 -1.68
C LYS A 441 6.88 23.84 -1.41
N LYS A 442 5.65 24.14 -1.82
CA LYS A 442 4.97 25.42 -1.51
C LYS A 442 4.64 25.60 -0.03
N LEU A 443 4.65 24.54 0.78
CA LEU A 443 4.49 24.67 2.23
C LEU A 443 5.67 25.43 2.88
N GLY A 444 6.85 25.41 2.23
CA GLY A 444 8.01 26.17 2.67
C GLY A 444 8.70 25.57 3.90
N MET A 445 8.90 26.40 4.92
CA MET A 445 9.69 26.06 6.11
C MET A 445 8.90 25.29 7.16
N THR A 446 9.38 24.10 7.51
CA THR A 446 8.93 23.31 8.67
C THR A 446 9.79 23.60 9.90
N ALA A 447 9.40 23.12 11.08
CA ALA A 447 10.22 23.17 12.30
C ALA A 447 11.59 22.45 12.18
N MET A 448 11.80 21.60 11.16
CA MET A 448 13.08 20.93 10.90
C MET A 448 13.88 21.53 9.72
N GLY A 449 13.27 22.42 8.93
CA GLY A 449 13.85 23.01 7.73
C GLY A 449 12.89 23.02 6.54
N ASP A 450 13.36 23.51 5.40
CA ASP A 450 12.57 23.61 4.17
C ASP A 450 12.05 22.25 3.70
N THR A 451 10.81 22.22 3.20
CA THR A 451 10.14 21.01 2.68
C THR A 451 10.88 20.35 1.53
N THR A 452 11.71 21.06 0.75
CA THR A 452 12.60 20.42 -0.23
C THR A 452 13.53 19.40 0.43
N ARG A 453 13.96 19.62 1.68
CA ARG A 453 14.83 18.69 2.43
C ARG A 453 14.05 17.50 3.05
N TYR A 454 12.74 17.64 3.24
CA TYR A 454 11.90 16.72 4.02
C TYR A 454 10.61 16.31 3.29
N LEU A 455 10.65 16.30 1.96
CA LEU A 455 9.48 16.14 1.09
C LEU A 455 8.66 14.88 1.42
N ASN A 456 9.31 13.73 1.53
CA ASN A 456 8.61 12.43 1.51
C ASN A 456 8.27 11.87 2.90
N VAL A 457 8.70 12.52 3.99
CA VAL A 457 8.73 11.94 5.34
C VAL A 457 7.58 12.41 6.25
N TYR A 458 6.62 13.19 5.72
CA TYR A 458 5.50 13.72 6.52
C TYR A 458 4.67 12.61 7.19
N THR A 459 4.33 11.55 6.45
CA THR A 459 3.58 10.39 6.97
C THR A 459 4.26 9.74 8.19
N LEU A 460 5.59 9.67 8.20
CA LEU A 460 6.35 9.13 9.34
C LEU A 460 6.19 10.01 10.59
N VAL A 461 6.33 11.33 10.45
CA VAL A 461 6.33 12.23 11.60
C VAL A 461 4.91 12.48 12.14
N THR A 462 3.89 12.50 11.28
CA THR A 462 2.50 12.68 11.72
C THR A 462 1.99 11.44 12.48
N THR A 463 2.26 10.23 11.95
CA THR A 463 1.88 8.96 12.62
C THR A 463 2.64 8.74 13.92
N ARG A 464 3.91 9.15 14.00
CA ARG A 464 4.69 9.20 15.25
C ARG A 464 3.96 9.93 16.35
N GLY A 465 3.40 11.11 16.06
CA GLY A 465 2.73 11.95 17.05
C GLY A 465 1.53 11.26 17.70
N VAL A 466 0.72 10.60 16.87
CA VAL A 466 -0.44 9.82 17.32
C VAL A 466 -0.03 8.59 18.12
N TYR A 467 0.98 7.85 17.65
CA TYR A 467 1.47 6.66 18.34
C TYR A 467 2.09 6.97 19.70
N GLU A 468 3.04 7.91 19.76
CA GLU A 468 3.71 8.30 20.99
C GLU A 468 2.71 8.89 22.00
N GLY A 469 1.73 9.66 21.52
CA GLY A 469 0.65 10.20 22.33
C GLY A 469 -0.18 9.12 23.01
N GLN A 470 -0.64 8.11 22.28
CA GLN A 470 -1.42 7.00 22.84
C GLN A 470 -0.58 6.12 23.76
N ARG A 471 0.69 5.87 23.43
CA ARG A 471 1.63 5.07 24.21
C ARG A 471 2.04 5.72 25.53
N ALA A 472 1.87 7.03 25.69
CA ALA A 472 2.22 7.74 26.92
C ALA A 472 1.46 7.23 28.16
N ALA A 473 0.33 6.54 28.00
CA ALA A 473 -0.41 5.87 29.07
C ALA A 473 0.28 4.59 29.63
N GLY A 474 1.42 4.19 29.06
CA GLY A 474 2.23 3.06 29.53
C GLY A 474 1.80 1.70 28.95
N PRO A 475 2.43 0.57 29.35
CA PRO A 475 2.26 -0.70 28.64
C PRO A 475 0.92 -1.41 28.90
N ALA A 476 0.11 -0.93 29.85
CA ALA A 476 -1.29 -1.36 30.01
C ALA A 476 -2.24 -0.59 29.08
N ALA A 477 -1.74 0.39 28.32
CA ALA A 477 -2.50 1.10 27.31
C ALA A 477 -2.98 0.13 26.23
N LYS A 478 -4.11 0.52 25.63
CA LYS A 478 -4.66 -0.11 24.44
C LYS A 478 -3.63 -0.05 23.30
N ARG A 479 -3.62 -1.09 22.47
CA ARG A 479 -2.81 -1.12 21.25
C ARG A 479 -3.23 -0.01 20.33
N VAL A 480 -2.24 0.68 19.78
CA VAL A 480 -2.45 1.68 18.74
C VAL A 480 -2.74 0.96 17.43
N LEU A 481 -3.69 1.49 16.69
CA LEU A 481 -3.88 1.21 15.27
C LEU A 481 -4.15 2.55 14.58
N THR A 482 -3.30 2.87 13.61
CA THR A 482 -3.48 4.04 12.75
C THR A 482 -3.50 3.59 11.29
N LEU A 483 -4.64 3.72 10.60
CA LEU A 483 -4.69 3.58 9.14
C LEU A 483 -4.12 4.86 8.51
N THR A 484 -3.25 4.81 7.50
CA THR A 484 -2.57 6.00 6.93
C THR A 484 -2.31 5.86 5.43
N ARG A 485 -2.49 6.93 4.64
CA ARG A 485 -2.54 6.80 3.16
C ARG A 485 -1.18 6.55 2.52
N SER A 486 -0.14 7.05 3.17
CA SER A 486 1.25 6.87 2.74
C SER A 486 2.05 6.10 3.77
N ALA A 487 3.18 5.52 3.36
CA ALA A 487 4.16 4.90 4.24
C ALA A 487 5.56 5.46 3.98
N TRP A 488 6.45 5.30 4.96
CA TRP A 488 7.87 5.60 4.86
C TRP A 488 8.70 4.58 5.63
N ALA A 489 10.01 4.56 5.40
CA ALA A 489 10.90 3.68 6.14
C ALA A 489 10.80 3.91 7.67
N GLY A 490 10.68 2.82 8.42
CA GLY A 490 10.57 2.82 9.88
C GLY A 490 9.18 3.09 10.43
N GLN A 491 8.20 3.43 9.59
CA GLN A 491 6.84 3.76 10.02
C GLN A 491 6.09 2.60 10.68
N GLN A 492 6.44 1.34 10.35
CA GLN A 492 5.86 0.16 10.99
C GLN A 492 5.95 0.20 12.52
N ARG A 493 6.99 0.84 13.09
CA ARG A 493 7.16 0.91 14.55
C ARG A 493 6.08 1.72 15.25
N TYR A 494 5.36 2.56 14.52
CA TYR A 494 4.30 3.42 15.03
C TYR A 494 2.90 2.81 14.88
N ALA A 495 2.82 1.49 14.69
CA ALA A 495 1.58 0.77 14.48
C ALA A 495 0.71 1.37 13.35
N ALA A 496 1.37 1.85 12.30
CA ALA A 496 0.72 2.44 11.15
C ALA A 496 0.45 1.36 10.08
N LEU A 497 -0.80 1.22 9.68
CA LEU A 497 -1.28 0.40 8.59
C LEU A 497 -1.40 1.29 7.36
N SER A 498 -0.60 1.05 6.32
CA SER A 498 -0.77 1.77 5.06
C SER A 498 -1.85 1.14 4.17
N TRP A 499 -2.50 1.96 3.34
CA TRP A 499 -3.31 1.47 2.21
C TRP A 499 -2.94 2.16 0.91
N SER A 500 -3.38 1.59 -0.21
CA SER A 500 -2.96 1.97 -1.55
C SER A 500 -3.59 3.25 -2.14
N GLY A 501 -4.35 4.02 -1.36
CA GLY A 501 -5.00 5.24 -1.83
C GLY A 501 -6.27 5.04 -2.65
N ASP A 502 -6.69 6.11 -3.31
CA ASP A 502 -7.98 6.27 -3.99
C ASP A 502 -7.95 5.66 -5.39
N THR A 503 -7.79 4.34 -5.43
CA THR A 503 -7.67 3.59 -6.69
C THR A 503 -8.98 3.47 -7.45
N THR A 504 -8.93 3.40 -8.78
CA THR A 504 -10.12 3.20 -9.62
C THR A 504 -10.37 1.73 -9.90
N ALA A 505 -11.62 1.28 -9.73
CA ALA A 505 -12.03 -0.09 -9.98
C ALA A 505 -11.76 -0.52 -11.43
N SER A 506 -10.84 -1.45 -11.62
CA SER A 506 -10.61 -2.16 -12.89
C SER A 506 -9.81 -3.45 -12.64
N TRP A 507 -9.85 -4.39 -13.58
CA TRP A 507 -9.01 -5.60 -13.51
C TRP A 507 -7.50 -5.28 -13.54
N ALA A 508 -7.11 -4.23 -14.27
CA ALA A 508 -5.71 -3.79 -14.35
C ALA A 508 -5.25 -3.22 -13.00
N THR A 509 -6.06 -2.33 -12.40
CA THR A 509 -5.80 -1.80 -11.06
C THR A 509 -5.71 -2.92 -10.03
N PHE A 510 -6.64 -3.88 -10.07
CA PHE A 510 -6.64 -5.03 -9.18
C PHE A 510 -5.34 -5.83 -9.28
N ARG A 511 -4.87 -6.14 -10.50
CA ARG A 511 -3.56 -6.80 -10.70
C ARG A 511 -2.42 -5.97 -10.13
N ALA A 512 -2.40 -4.65 -10.38
CA ALA A 512 -1.37 -3.76 -9.86
C ALA A 512 -1.31 -3.71 -8.33
N GLN A 513 -2.45 -3.87 -7.64
CA GLN A 513 -2.49 -3.93 -6.17
C GLN A 513 -1.69 -5.11 -5.60
N ILE A 514 -1.61 -6.23 -6.32
CA ILE A 514 -0.87 -7.42 -5.88
C ILE A 514 0.63 -7.07 -5.84
N ALA A 515 1.20 -6.63 -6.96
CA ALA A 515 2.60 -6.23 -7.06
C ALA A 515 2.95 -5.08 -6.09
N GLY A 516 2.08 -4.06 -6.00
CA GLY A 516 2.24 -2.93 -5.10
C GLY A 516 2.30 -3.34 -3.63
N GLY A 517 1.32 -4.13 -3.16
CA GLY A 517 1.30 -4.63 -1.78
C GLY A 517 2.49 -5.53 -1.44
N LEU A 518 2.93 -6.37 -2.39
CA LEU A 518 4.13 -7.19 -2.23
C LEU A 518 5.39 -6.33 -2.08
N ASN A 519 5.54 -5.27 -2.87
CA ASN A 519 6.71 -4.40 -2.80
C ASN A 519 6.70 -3.50 -1.55
N VAL A 520 5.54 -3.06 -1.04
CA VAL A 520 5.42 -2.46 0.30
C VAL A 520 5.87 -3.44 1.38
N ALA A 521 5.46 -4.71 1.29
CA ALA A 521 5.84 -5.75 2.22
C ALA A 521 7.35 -6.08 2.20
N MET A 522 7.92 -6.19 1.00
CA MET A 522 9.35 -6.41 0.77
C MET A 522 10.21 -5.17 1.08
N ALA A 523 9.62 -3.98 1.11
CA ALA A 523 10.25 -2.76 1.63
C ALA A 523 10.26 -2.71 3.18
N GLY A 524 9.80 -3.77 3.84
CA GLY A 524 9.88 -3.92 5.29
C GLY A 524 8.64 -3.46 6.04
N GLN A 525 7.49 -3.23 5.41
CA GLN A 525 6.21 -2.97 6.09
C GLN A 525 5.37 -4.25 6.18
N PRO A 526 5.18 -4.89 7.35
CA PRO A 526 4.52 -6.20 7.41
C PRO A 526 2.99 -6.13 7.29
N TYR A 527 2.42 -4.93 7.44
CA TYR A 527 0.98 -4.69 7.39
C TYR A 527 0.65 -3.68 6.29
N TRP A 528 -0.29 -4.03 5.43
CA TRP A 528 -0.79 -3.24 4.31
C TRP A 528 -2.22 -3.68 3.99
N THR A 529 -3.01 -2.79 3.38
CA THR A 529 -4.36 -3.07 2.88
C THR A 529 -4.67 -2.25 1.63
N GLN A 530 -5.86 -2.43 1.06
CA GLN A 530 -6.38 -1.65 -0.06
C GLN A 530 -7.90 -1.48 0.05
N ASP A 531 -8.51 -0.75 -0.88
CA ASP A 531 -9.95 -0.56 -1.02
C ASP A 531 -10.58 -1.68 -1.86
N THR A 532 -11.10 -2.71 -1.20
CA THR A 532 -11.66 -3.88 -1.91
C THR A 532 -12.78 -3.47 -2.85
N GLY A 533 -12.57 -3.66 -4.16
CA GLY A 533 -13.50 -3.27 -5.22
C GLY A 533 -13.20 -1.91 -5.87
N GLY A 534 -12.12 -1.23 -5.47
CA GLY A 534 -11.74 0.11 -5.91
C GLY A 534 -12.45 1.22 -5.13
N PHE A 535 -11.73 2.34 -4.91
CA PHE A 535 -12.30 3.56 -4.32
C PHE A 535 -13.36 4.14 -5.26
N PHE A 536 -12.96 4.48 -6.49
CA PHE A 536 -13.87 4.96 -7.54
C PHE A 536 -14.44 3.79 -8.36
N VAL A 537 -15.74 3.81 -8.62
CA VAL A 537 -16.42 2.78 -9.42
C VAL A 537 -17.03 3.40 -10.67
N ASN A 538 -16.36 3.20 -11.82
CA ASN A 538 -16.75 3.78 -13.11
C ASN A 538 -17.54 2.81 -14.01
N PHE A 539 -18.19 1.80 -13.41
CA PHE A 539 -19.01 0.83 -14.12
C PHE A 539 -20.43 1.35 -14.30
N ALA A 540 -20.97 1.28 -15.52
CA ALA A 540 -22.33 1.74 -15.81
C ALA A 540 -23.37 1.04 -14.92
N GLY A 541 -24.15 1.80 -14.15
CA GLY A 541 -25.11 1.25 -13.17
C GLY A 541 -24.52 0.95 -11.79
N GLY A 542 -23.24 1.24 -11.56
CA GLY A 542 -22.57 1.14 -10.26
C GLY A 542 -22.66 -0.27 -9.66
N GLN A 543 -23.15 -0.38 -8.42
CA GLN A 543 -23.33 -1.66 -7.73
C GLN A 543 -24.33 -2.60 -8.40
N ASN A 544 -25.10 -2.12 -9.38
CA ASN A 544 -26.01 -2.95 -10.17
C ASN A 544 -25.34 -3.59 -11.39
N ASN A 545 -24.11 -3.21 -11.71
CA ASN A 545 -23.38 -3.76 -12.84
C ASN A 545 -22.80 -5.15 -12.52
N PRO A 546 -23.14 -6.23 -13.26
CA PRO A 546 -22.65 -7.57 -13.00
C PRO A 546 -21.13 -7.73 -13.20
N SER A 547 -20.51 -6.97 -14.11
CA SER A 547 -19.05 -6.97 -14.31
C SER A 547 -18.32 -6.42 -13.09
N TRP A 548 -18.83 -5.34 -12.49
CA TRP A 548 -18.27 -4.82 -11.25
C TRP A 548 -18.47 -5.79 -10.08
N ARG A 549 -19.64 -6.44 -9.99
CA ARG A 549 -19.90 -7.41 -8.90
C ARG A 549 -18.95 -8.60 -8.96
N GLU A 550 -18.65 -9.11 -10.15
CA GLU A 550 -17.60 -10.13 -10.31
C GLU A 550 -16.23 -9.61 -9.87
N LEU A 551 -15.84 -8.41 -10.36
CA LEU A 551 -14.60 -7.77 -9.95
C LEU A 551 -14.52 -7.63 -8.42
N TYR A 552 -15.59 -7.16 -7.76
CA TYR A 552 -15.67 -7.00 -6.32
C TYR A 552 -15.53 -8.35 -5.58
N ALA A 553 -16.20 -9.40 -6.04
CA ALA A 553 -16.07 -10.73 -5.46
C ALA A 553 -14.64 -11.28 -5.58
N ARG A 554 -14.00 -11.14 -6.75
CA ARG A 554 -12.60 -11.55 -6.97
C ARG A 554 -11.61 -10.73 -6.15
N TRP A 555 -11.84 -9.42 -6.05
CA TRP A 555 -11.02 -8.53 -5.23
C TRP A 555 -11.18 -8.83 -3.74
N ASN A 556 -12.36 -9.25 -3.30
CA ASN A 556 -12.60 -9.67 -1.92
C ASN A 556 -11.83 -10.95 -1.55
N GLN A 557 -11.71 -11.90 -2.49
CA GLN A 557 -10.89 -13.09 -2.32
C GLN A 557 -9.40 -12.76 -2.12
N PHE A 558 -8.90 -11.74 -2.83
CA PHE A 558 -7.58 -11.18 -2.55
C PHE A 558 -7.53 -10.50 -1.17
N GLY A 559 -8.52 -9.67 -0.84
CA GLY A 559 -8.57 -8.90 0.40
C GLY A 559 -8.46 -9.75 1.67
N ILE A 560 -9.01 -10.96 1.69
CA ILE A 560 -8.88 -11.86 2.85
C ILE A 560 -7.47 -12.43 3.05
N PHE A 561 -6.62 -12.38 2.02
CA PHE A 561 -5.21 -12.77 2.04
C PHE A 561 -4.26 -11.56 2.08
N ASN A 562 -4.78 -10.35 2.31
CA ASN A 562 -3.96 -9.21 2.70
C ASN A 562 -3.65 -9.26 4.20
N PRO A 563 -2.58 -8.62 4.69
CA PRO A 563 -2.31 -8.54 6.13
C PRO A 563 -3.52 -8.02 6.94
N VAL A 564 -4.21 -6.99 6.45
CA VAL A 564 -5.49 -6.50 6.98
C VAL A 564 -6.57 -6.54 5.90
N TYR A 565 -7.79 -6.95 6.27
CA TYR A 565 -8.93 -7.12 5.36
C TYR A 565 -9.90 -5.95 5.51
N ARG A 566 -10.04 -5.12 4.46
CA ARG A 566 -10.87 -3.92 4.45
C ARG A 566 -11.67 -3.76 3.17
N ILE A 567 -12.95 -3.39 3.32
CA ILE A 567 -13.84 -2.98 2.24
C ILE A 567 -14.10 -1.48 2.39
N HIS A 568 -13.86 -0.70 1.33
CA HIS A 568 -14.03 0.76 1.32
C HIS A 568 -14.21 1.30 -0.11
N GLY A 569 -14.71 2.53 -0.20
CA GLY A 569 -14.63 3.41 -1.37
C GLY A 569 -15.81 4.40 -1.42
N THR A 570 -15.93 5.10 -2.55
CA THR A 570 -16.99 6.09 -2.88
C THR A 570 -17.93 5.56 -3.99
N SER A 571 -18.79 6.41 -4.55
CA SER A 571 -19.66 6.22 -5.72
C SER A 571 -20.80 5.20 -5.60
N VAL A 572 -20.64 4.12 -4.83
CA VAL A 572 -21.61 3.02 -4.72
C VAL A 572 -21.68 2.47 -3.29
N ASP A 573 -22.82 1.86 -2.95
CA ASP A 573 -22.91 1.03 -1.76
C ASP A 573 -22.25 -0.33 -1.99
N ARG A 574 -21.51 -0.82 -0.99
CA ARG A 574 -20.67 -2.02 -1.11
C ARG A 574 -20.76 -2.95 0.11
N GLU A 575 -21.63 -2.65 1.08
CA GLU A 575 -21.92 -3.55 2.19
C GLU A 575 -22.32 -4.95 1.67
N PRO A 576 -21.62 -6.03 2.05
CA PRO A 576 -21.84 -7.36 1.48
C PRO A 576 -23.28 -7.86 1.57
N TYR A 577 -24.02 -7.51 2.63
CA TYR A 577 -25.40 -7.96 2.81
C TYR A 577 -26.37 -7.47 1.73
N LEU A 578 -26.04 -6.39 0.99
CA LEU A 578 -26.87 -5.91 -0.12
C LEU A 578 -26.94 -6.93 -1.26
N PHE A 579 -25.86 -7.68 -1.46
CA PHE A 579 -25.77 -8.69 -2.51
C PHE A 579 -26.61 -9.91 -2.22
N LYS A 580 -27.07 -10.11 -0.97
CA LYS A 580 -27.99 -11.22 -0.66
C LYS A 580 -29.25 -11.17 -1.53
N THR A 581 -29.71 -9.96 -1.87
CA THR A 581 -30.84 -9.73 -2.79
C THR A 581 -30.39 -9.35 -4.19
N LEU A 582 -29.34 -8.52 -4.33
CA LEU A 582 -28.90 -8.03 -5.64
C LEU A 582 -28.24 -9.12 -6.50
N ASP A 583 -27.50 -10.04 -5.86
CA ASP A 583 -26.73 -11.10 -6.50
C ASP A 583 -26.33 -12.21 -5.48
N PRO A 584 -27.18 -13.23 -5.27
CA PRO A 584 -26.94 -14.25 -4.26
C PRO A 584 -25.63 -15.03 -4.42
N GLN A 585 -25.12 -15.16 -5.66
CA GLN A 585 -23.86 -15.85 -5.93
C GLN A 585 -22.67 -15.02 -5.44
N VAL A 586 -22.70 -13.71 -5.69
CA VAL A 586 -21.70 -12.76 -5.16
C VAL A 586 -21.76 -12.74 -3.64
N TYR A 587 -22.96 -12.69 -3.03
CA TYR A 587 -23.09 -12.75 -1.57
C TYR A 587 -22.48 -14.02 -0.97
N ALA A 588 -22.73 -15.19 -1.56
CA ALA A 588 -22.15 -16.45 -1.11
C ALA A 588 -20.61 -16.42 -1.18
N SER A 589 -20.04 -15.87 -2.26
CA SER A 589 -18.59 -15.70 -2.40
C SER A 589 -18.01 -14.75 -1.34
N LEU A 590 -18.65 -13.59 -1.12
CA LEU A 590 -18.22 -12.62 -0.11
C LEU A 590 -18.26 -13.20 1.31
N LEU A 591 -19.36 -13.88 1.66
CA LEU A 591 -19.54 -14.50 2.97
C LEU A 591 -18.56 -15.66 3.19
N GLY A 592 -18.40 -16.55 2.21
CA GLY A 592 -17.46 -17.67 2.30
C GLY A 592 -16.02 -17.21 2.50
N ALA A 593 -15.61 -16.17 1.77
CA ALA A 593 -14.29 -15.55 1.94
C ALA A 593 -14.12 -14.92 3.34
N ALA A 594 -15.10 -14.14 3.81
CA ALA A 594 -15.05 -13.54 5.15
C ALA A 594 -15.02 -14.61 6.26
N GLN A 595 -15.76 -15.71 6.12
CA GLN A 595 -15.72 -16.84 7.05
C GLN A 595 -14.37 -17.55 7.02
N LEU A 596 -13.76 -17.74 5.84
CA LEU A 596 -12.40 -18.28 5.73
C LEU A 596 -11.37 -17.39 6.43
N ARG A 597 -11.47 -16.06 6.28
CA ARG A 597 -10.64 -15.09 7.02
C ARG A 597 -10.74 -15.31 8.53
N MET A 598 -11.95 -15.44 9.07
CA MET A 598 -12.16 -15.64 10.50
C MET A 598 -11.63 -17.00 10.98
N ARG A 599 -11.80 -18.06 10.19
CA ARG A 599 -11.17 -19.36 10.47
C ARG A 599 -9.65 -19.26 10.47
N LEU A 600 -9.04 -18.43 9.62
CA LEU A 600 -7.59 -18.23 9.59
C LEU A 600 -7.05 -17.38 10.76
N LEU A 601 -7.89 -16.86 11.66
CA LEU A 601 -7.46 -15.96 12.74
C LEU A 601 -6.28 -16.50 13.59
N PRO A 602 -6.24 -17.77 14.04
CA PRO A 602 -5.09 -18.29 14.78
C PRO A 602 -3.79 -18.30 13.94
N TYR A 603 -3.88 -18.61 12.64
CA TYR A 603 -2.75 -18.55 11.71
C TYR A 603 -2.28 -17.10 11.52
N LEU A 604 -3.19 -16.18 11.19
CA LEU A 604 -2.93 -14.75 11.01
C LEU A 604 -2.26 -14.13 12.24
N TYR A 605 -2.78 -14.43 13.43
CA TYR A 605 -2.27 -13.86 14.67
C TYR A 605 -0.90 -14.42 15.06
N GLY A 606 -0.63 -15.69 14.71
CA GLY A 606 0.70 -16.28 14.81
C GLY A 606 1.71 -15.65 13.82
N LEU A 607 1.27 -15.33 12.60
CA LEU A 607 2.11 -14.62 11.63
C LEU A 607 2.41 -13.18 12.08
N ALA A 608 1.42 -12.45 12.59
CA ALA A 608 1.62 -11.12 13.16
C ALA A 608 2.65 -11.15 14.29
N TRP A 609 2.56 -12.15 15.18
CA TRP A 609 3.55 -12.37 16.23
C TRP A 609 4.96 -12.63 15.68
N ARG A 610 5.07 -13.46 14.64
CA ARG A 610 6.33 -13.73 13.95
C ARG A 610 6.89 -12.46 13.30
N SER A 611 6.04 -11.58 12.76
CA SER A 611 6.45 -10.26 12.25
C SER A 611 7.00 -9.35 13.35
N THR A 612 6.40 -9.37 14.54
CA THR A 612 6.85 -8.58 15.70
C THR A 612 8.13 -9.10 16.33
N GLN A 613 8.29 -10.41 16.53
CA GLN A 613 9.48 -10.98 17.15
C GLN A 613 10.64 -11.19 16.20
N ASP A 614 10.36 -11.76 15.03
CA ASP A 614 11.38 -12.30 14.14
C ASP A 614 11.50 -11.47 12.86
N GLY A 615 10.90 -10.28 12.81
CA GLY A 615 10.93 -9.41 11.63
C GLY A 615 10.34 -10.03 10.37
N TYR A 616 9.46 -11.02 10.50
CA TYR A 616 8.87 -11.75 9.38
C TYR A 616 7.93 -10.88 8.51
N THR A 617 7.65 -11.37 7.30
CA THR A 617 6.75 -10.75 6.32
C THR A 617 5.58 -11.69 6.01
N MET A 618 4.35 -11.19 6.12
CA MET A 618 3.11 -11.97 5.96
C MET A 618 2.72 -12.18 4.49
N MET A 619 2.69 -11.12 3.70
CA MET A 619 2.39 -11.14 2.27
C MET A 619 3.70 -11.09 1.49
N ARG A 620 4.07 -12.15 0.77
CA ARG A 620 5.45 -12.43 0.38
C ARG A 620 5.56 -12.69 -1.12
N GLY A 621 6.34 -11.89 -1.83
CA GLY A 621 6.68 -12.18 -3.22
C GLY A 621 7.39 -13.53 -3.34
N LEU A 622 7.16 -14.29 -4.41
CA LEU A 622 7.68 -15.66 -4.54
C LEU A 622 9.22 -15.73 -4.42
N ALA A 623 9.92 -14.66 -4.78
CA ALA A 623 11.37 -14.58 -4.62
C ALA A 623 11.84 -14.67 -3.15
N MET A 624 11.01 -14.35 -2.16
CA MET A 624 11.38 -14.49 -0.75
C MET A 624 11.62 -15.95 -0.34
N ASP A 625 10.78 -16.85 -0.87
CA ASP A 625 10.79 -18.27 -0.52
C ASP A 625 11.50 -19.12 -1.60
N PHE A 626 11.56 -18.62 -2.84
CA PHE A 626 12.12 -19.30 -4.01
C PHE A 626 13.06 -18.40 -4.83
N PRO A 627 14.06 -17.72 -4.21
CA PRO A 627 14.89 -16.72 -4.90
C PRO A 627 15.69 -17.30 -6.07
N ASP A 628 16.00 -18.60 -6.04
CA ASP A 628 16.84 -19.25 -7.04
C ASP A 628 16.04 -19.73 -8.28
N GLN A 629 14.69 -19.71 -8.22
CA GLN A 629 13.81 -20.05 -9.34
C GLN A 629 13.51 -18.80 -10.18
N THR A 630 14.30 -18.57 -11.23
CA THR A 630 14.24 -17.35 -12.06
C THR A 630 12.86 -17.05 -12.65
N ALA A 631 12.10 -18.09 -13.02
CA ALA A 631 10.74 -17.97 -13.54
C ALA A 631 9.75 -17.31 -12.58
N LEU A 632 10.02 -17.37 -11.26
CA LEU A 632 9.12 -16.85 -10.22
C LEU A 632 9.44 -15.40 -9.83
N ARG A 633 10.61 -14.89 -10.20
CA ARG A 633 11.11 -13.58 -9.74
C ARG A 633 10.30 -12.40 -10.23
N LYS A 634 9.60 -12.54 -11.35
CA LYS A 634 8.79 -11.47 -11.97
C LYS A 634 7.29 -11.74 -11.93
N VAL A 635 6.87 -12.80 -11.24
CA VAL A 635 5.45 -13.14 -11.09
C VAL A 635 4.79 -12.10 -10.20
N ASP A 636 3.78 -11.43 -10.75
CA ASP A 636 3.12 -10.24 -10.18
C ASP A 636 1.68 -10.51 -9.72
N ASP A 637 1.16 -11.72 -9.95
CA ASP A 637 -0.21 -12.13 -9.69
C ASP A 637 -0.33 -13.30 -8.69
N THR A 638 0.80 -13.87 -8.26
CA THR A 638 0.86 -15.05 -7.38
C THR A 638 1.87 -14.81 -6.27
N TYR A 639 1.52 -15.14 -5.04
CA TYR A 639 2.37 -14.87 -3.88
C TYR A 639 2.18 -15.89 -2.75
N MET A 640 3.13 -15.90 -1.82
CA MET A 640 3.01 -16.67 -0.57
C MET A 640 2.35 -15.83 0.52
N PHE A 641 1.32 -16.37 1.18
CA PHE A 641 0.72 -15.77 2.37
C PHE A 641 1.11 -16.56 3.63
N GLY A 642 2.10 -16.04 4.34
CA GLY A 642 2.91 -16.77 5.30
C GLY A 642 3.61 -17.98 4.65
N PRO A 643 4.06 -18.96 5.43
CA PRO A 643 4.81 -20.10 4.88
C PRO A 643 3.95 -21.15 4.17
N ALA A 644 2.62 -21.12 4.35
CA ALA A 644 1.75 -22.24 3.97
C ALA A 644 1.01 -22.03 2.65
N PHE A 645 0.43 -20.85 2.41
CA PHE A 645 -0.52 -20.65 1.31
C PHE A 645 0.14 -20.00 0.09
N LEU A 646 0.01 -20.61 -1.08
CA LEU A 646 0.25 -19.99 -2.38
C LEU A 646 -1.09 -19.46 -2.90
N VAL A 647 -1.17 -18.16 -3.10
CA VAL A 647 -2.40 -17.44 -3.45
C VAL A 647 -2.22 -16.83 -4.84
N GLN A 648 -3.13 -17.13 -5.77
CA GLN A 648 -3.24 -16.43 -7.06
C GLN A 648 -4.64 -15.87 -7.22
N PRO A 649 -4.87 -14.58 -6.93
CA PRO A 649 -6.12 -13.92 -7.24
C PRO A 649 -6.41 -13.95 -8.75
N ILE A 650 -7.68 -14.05 -9.11
CA ILE A 650 -8.09 -14.02 -10.52
C ILE A 650 -8.28 -12.55 -10.92
N THR A 651 -7.35 -12.02 -11.73
CA THR A 651 -7.32 -10.59 -12.11
C THR A 651 -7.88 -10.35 -13.51
N ARG A 652 -8.91 -11.11 -13.91
CA ARG A 652 -9.63 -10.97 -15.18
C ARG A 652 -11.06 -11.46 -15.01
N ALA A 653 -11.95 -10.99 -15.88
CA ALA A 653 -13.31 -11.52 -15.94
C ALA A 653 -13.33 -12.97 -16.42
N MET A 654 -14.21 -13.76 -15.80
CA MET A 654 -14.52 -15.15 -16.11
C MET A 654 -16.01 -15.36 -16.43
N PHE A 655 -16.88 -14.48 -15.94
CA PHE A 655 -18.34 -14.61 -16.10
C PHE A 655 -18.97 -13.41 -16.82
N HIS A 656 -18.47 -12.21 -16.55
CA HIS A 656 -19.05 -10.94 -16.97
C HIS A 656 -17.99 -9.97 -17.50
N PRO A 657 -17.24 -10.30 -18.58
CA PRO A 657 -16.32 -9.36 -19.19
C PRO A 657 -17.08 -8.15 -19.70
N GLU A 658 -16.44 -6.99 -19.58
CA GLU A 658 -16.99 -5.76 -20.14
C GLU A 658 -16.92 -5.82 -21.66
N ALA A 659 -17.97 -5.33 -22.31
CA ALA A 659 -17.87 -5.03 -23.73
C ALA A 659 -16.79 -3.94 -23.92
N PRO A 660 -15.92 -4.05 -24.93
CA PRO A 660 -14.95 -3.00 -25.21
C PRO A 660 -15.67 -1.65 -25.37
N PRO A 661 -15.03 -0.53 -24.99
CA PRO A 661 -15.62 0.78 -25.14
C PRO A 661 -16.03 1.02 -26.61
N PRO A 662 -17.13 1.76 -26.87
CA PRO A 662 -17.54 2.08 -28.23
C PRO A 662 -16.39 2.79 -28.96
N GLN A 663 -16.19 2.49 -30.25
CA GLN A 663 -15.15 3.14 -31.04
C GLN A 663 -15.60 4.53 -31.49
N THR A 664 -14.64 5.45 -31.66
CA THR A 664 -14.94 6.76 -32.25
C THR A 664 -15.52 6.56 -33.65
N VAL A 665 -16.57 7.30 -33.98
CA VAL A 665 -17.14 7.24 -35.33
C VAL A 665 -16.08 7.71 -36.33
N PRO A 666 -15.71 6.89 -37.33
CA PRO A 666 -14.64 7.26 -38.26
C PRO A 666 -15.00 8.51 -39.05
N ALA A 667 -14.02 9.39 -39.24
CA ALA A 667 -14.10 10.59 -40.08
C ALA A 667 -14.65 10.33 -41.50
N THR A 668 -14.47 9.11 -42.02
CA THR A 668 -14.97 8.70 -43.34
C THR A 668 -16.50 8.65 -43.40
N GLN A 669 -17.14 8.51 -42.24
CA GLN A 669 -18.59 8.40 -42.09
C GLN A 669 -19.27 9.72 -41.74
N LEU A 670 -18.51 10.79 -41.54
CA LEU A 670 -19.04 12.09 -41.15
C LEU A 670 -18.99 13.06 -42.34
N ARG A 671 -20.10 13.78 -42.58
CA ARG A 671 -20.18 14.84 -43.57
C ARG A 671 -20.80 16.10 -42.99
N THR A 672 -20.29 17.25 -43.38
CA THR A 672 -20.92 18.54 -43.10
C THR A 672 -22.17 18.68 -43.97
N PRO A 673 -23.12 19.58 -43.65
CA PRO A 673 -24.31 19.78 -44.48
C PRO A 673 -24.03 20.18 -45.95
N ASP A 674 -22.84 20.74 -46.22
CA ASP A 674 -22.35 21.07 -47.57
C ASP A 674 -21.48 19.96 -48.21
N GLY A 675 -21.40 18.78 -47.58
CA GLY A 675 -20.77 17.58 -48.14
C GLY A 675 -19.26 17.45 -47.91
N GLN A 676 -18.64 18.33 -47.12
CA GLN A 676 -17.22 18.20 -46.73
C GLN A 676 -17.05 17.08 -45.70
N ARG A 677 -15.85 16.52 -45.59
CA ARG A 677 -15.53 15.49 -44.60
C ARG A 677 -15.49 16.09 -43.19
N GLY A 678 -16.18 15.46 -42.24
CA GLY A 678 -16.25 15.92 -40.83
C GLY A 678 -17.61 16.49 -40.45
N LEU A 679 -17.72 17.13 -39.29
CA LEU A 679 -18.90 17.86 -38.83
C LEU A 679 -18.57 19.34 -38.66
N VAL A 680 -19.55 20.22 -38.87
CA VAL A 680 -19.42 21.63 -38.54
C VAL A 680 -19.37 21.77 -37.04
N MET A 681 -18.28 22.33 -36.51
CA MET A 681 -18.05 22.53 -35.09
C MET A 681 -18.10 24.02 -34.76
N GLU A 682 -18.94 24.39 -33.80
CA GLU A 682 -19.14 25.77 -33.37
C GLU A 682 -18.87 25.88 -31.86
N TYR A 683 -17.94 26.76 -31.49
CA TYR A 683 -17.64 27.12 -30.11
C TYR A 683 -18.48 28.32 -29.66
N PHE A 684 -18.85 28.31 -28.39
CA PHE A 684 -19.58 29.38 -27.71
C PHE A 684 -18.93 29.70 -26.36
N ASP A 685 -18.78 30.98 -26.03
CA ASP A 685 -18.38 31.46 -24.70
C ASP A 685 -19.58 31.30 -23.76
N GLY A 686 -19.41 30.55 -22.67
CA GLY A 686 -20.49 30.14 -21.76
C GLY A 686 -20.99 28.70 -21.99
N VAL A 687 -21.63 28.12 -20.96
CA VAL A 687 -22.04 26.71 -20.93
C VAL A 687 -23.41 26.44 -21.56
N ASN A 688 -24.13 27.48 -21.99
CA ASN A 688 -25.49 27.34 -22.54
C ASN A 688 -25.62 27.95 -23.95
N PHE A 689 -24.57 27.86 -24.77
CA PHE A 689 -24.52 28.44 -26.12
C PHE A 689 -24.73 29.96 -26.14
N ASP A 690 -24.26 30.65 -25.09
CA ASP A 690 -24.63 32.02 -24.78
C ASP A 690 -24.12 33.02 -25.85
N LYS A 691 -22.84 32.92 -26.25
CA LYS A 691 -22.24 33.81 -27.26
C LYS A 691 -21.37 33.02 -28.26
N PRO A 692 -21.66 33.06 -29.58
CA PRO A 692 -20.80 32.43 -30.58
C PRO A 692 -19.37 32.96 -30.53
N ALA A 693 -18.39 32.05 -30.61
CA ALA A 693 -16.96 32.35 -30.51
C ALA A 693 -16.21 32.07 -31.81
N SER A 694 -16.18 30.81 -32.27
CA SER A 694 -15.55 30.41 -33.53
C SER A 694 -16.23 29.22 -34.16
N ARG A 695 -15.97 29.01 -35.46
CA ARG A 695 -16.55 27.93 -36.26
C ARG A 695 -15.47 27.28 -37.12
N THR A 696 -15.49 25.94 -37.18
CA THR A 696 -14.55 25.14 -37.98
C THR A 696 -15.22 23.84 -38.45
N VAL A 697 -14.47 22.98 -39.14
CA VAL A 697 -14.87 21.59 -39.45
C VAL A 697 -14.00 20.64 -38.65
N ASP A 698 -14.63 19.75 -37.92
CA ASP A 698 -13.98 18.72 -37.12
C ASP A 698 -14.14 17.35 -37.79
N THR A 699 -13.02 16.73 -38.13
CA THR A 699 -13.01 15.42 -38.78
C THR A 699 -12.93 14.27 -37.80
N VAL A 700 -12.58 14.51 -36.54
CA VAL A 700 -12.24 13.45 -35.58
C VAL A 700 -13.33 13.31 -34.51
N VAL A 701 -13.94 14.41 -34.07
CA VAL A 701 -15.00 14.44 -33.04
C VAL A 701 -14.64 13.59 -31.82
N ALA A 702 -13.36 13.68 -31.43
CA ALA A 702 -12.76 13.06 -30.25
C ALA A 702 -11.73 14.03 -29.67
N HIS A 703 -12.17 14.84 -28.73
CA HIS A 703 -11.39 15.90 -28.11
C HIS A 703 -11.01 15.53 -26.68
N HIS A 704 -9.78 15.85 -26.35
CA HIS A 704 -9.29 15.99 -24.98
C HIS A 704 -8.56 17.34 -24.94
N TRP A 705 -9.11 18.35 -24.28
CA TRP A 705 -8.52 19.69 -24.26
C TRP A 705 -7.57 19.82 -23.06
N PRO A 706 -6.23 19.75 -23.22
CA PRO A 706 -5.30 19.87 -22.10
C PRO A 706 -5.24 21.30 -21.56
N ASP A 707 -4.86 21.49 -20.30
CA ASP A 707 -4.66 22.82 -19.72
C ASP A 707 -3.52 23.61 -20.40
N PRO A 708 -3.58 24.95 -20.46
CA PRO A 708 -2.45 25.77 -20.85
C PRO A 708 -1.20 25.50 -19.96
N PRO A 709 0.02 25.48 -20.52
CA PRO A 709 0.37 25.86 -21.89
C PRO A 709 0.22 24.75 -22.94
N LEU A 710 -0.23 23.55 -22.57
CA LEU A 710 -0.35 22.40 -23.48
C LEU A 710 -1.56 22.51 -24.43
N GLY A 711 -2.61 23.24 -24.03
CA GLY A 711 -3.80 23.48 -24.84
C GLY A 711 -3.86 24.85 -25.51
N SER A 712 -4.16 24.88 -26.80
CA SER A 712 -4.51 26.11 -27.51
C SER A 712 -5.96 26.49 -27.22
N ILE A 713 -6.21 27.72 -26.77
CA ILE A 713 -7.57 28.24 -26.56
C ILE A 713 -8.19 28.55 -27.94
N PRO A 714 -9.36 27.96 -28.28
CA PRO A 714 -10.06 28.26 -29.52
C PRO A 714 -10.36 29.77 -29.65
N PRO A 715 -10.30 30.35 -30.87
CA PRO A 715 -10.59 31.76 -31.08
C PRO A 715 -11.96 32.16 -30.50
N GLY A 716 -11.99 33.30 -29.81
CA GLY A 716 -13.20 33.84 -29.18
C GLY A 716 -13.53 33.30 -27.79
N LEU A 717 -12.85 32.25 -27.31
CA LEU A 717 -12.96 31.77 -25.92
C LEU A 717 -11.95 32.45 -25.01
N LYS A 718 -12.30 32.57 -23.72
CA LYS A 718 -11.43 33.16 -22.68
C LYS A 718 -10.55 32.12 -21.99
N GLY A 719 -10.87 30.84 -22.14
CA GLY A 719 -10.18 29.71 -21.52
C GLY A 719 -10.82 28.39 -21.92
N LEU A 720 -10.26 27.28 -21.43
CA LEU A 720 -10.76 25.92 -21.66
C LEU A 720 -11.71 25.45 -20.54
N SER A 721 -12.46 26.39 -19.96
CA SER A 721 -13.50 26.14 -18.96
C SER A 721 -14.59 27.17 -19.16
N ASN A 722 -15.83 26.81 -18.83
CA ASN A 722 -17.03 27.60 -19.09
C ASN A 722 -17.27 27.90 -20.58
N PHE A 723 -17.25 26.87 -21.43
CA PHE A 723 -17.58 26.99 -22.85
C PHE A 723 -18.59 25.91 -23.26
N SER A 724 -19.20 26.07 -24.43
CA SER A 724 -20.04 25.04 -25.05
C SER A 724 -19.70 24.88 -26.52
N VAL A 725 -19.98 23.69 -27.04
CA VAL A 725 -19.65 23.30 -28.42
C VAL A 725 -20.84 22.59 -29.04
N ARG A 726 -21.09 22.91 -30.31
CA ARG A 726 -22.08 22.21 -31.13
C ARG A 726 -21.43 21.63 -32.36
N TRP A 727 -21.69 20.35 -32.62
CA TRP A 727 -21.38 19.70 -33.88
C TRP A 727 -22.67 19.47 -34.67
N THR A 728 -22.67 19.78 -35.97
CA THR A 728 -23.78 19.52 -36.89
C THR A 728 -23.30 18.94 -38.21
N GLY A 729 -24.07 18.01 -38.77
CA GLY A 729 -23.79 17.39 -40.05
C GLY A 729 -24.58 16.11 -40.22
N GLU A 730 -23.98 15.14 -40.88
CA GLU A 730 -24.60 13.86 -41.23
C GLU A 730 -23.64 12.71 -40.96
N ILE A 731 -24.20 11.55 -40.63
CA ILE A 731 -23.48 10.28 -40.50
C ILE A 731 -23.98 9.30 -41.56
N THR A 732 -23.05 8.65 -42.27
CA THR A 732 -23.34 7.56 -43.22
C THR A 732 -23.11 6.21 -42.57
N VAL A 733 -24.09 5.32 -42.68
CA VAL A 733 -24.08 4.00 -42.03
C VAL A 733 -23.36 2.97 -42.90
N PRO A 734 -22.31 2.29 -42.40
CA PRO A 734 -21.47 1.39 -43.21
C PRO A 734 -21.97 -0.05 -43.32
N GLU A 735 -22.85 -0.52 -42.44
CA GLU A 735 -23.43 -1.87 -42.50
C GLU A 735 -24.86 -1.85 -41.94
N SER A 736 -25.68 -2.84 -42.30
CA SER A 736 -27.04 -2.94 -41.75
C SER A 736 -27.05 -3.68 -40.41
N GLY A 737 -27.90 -3.24 -39.47
CA GLY A 737 -28.17 -3.93 -38.22
C GLY A 737 -28.32 -2.99 -37.02
N ASP A 738 -28.21 -3.56 -35.82
CA ASP A 738 -28.38 -2.82 -34.58
C ASP A 738 -27.08 -2.15 -34.12
N TYR A 739 -27.07 -0.82 -34.16
CA TYR A 739 -26.02 0.04 -33.65
C TYR A 739 -26.32 0.48 -32.22
N GLU A 740 -25.25 0.71 -31.45
CA GLU A 740 -25.30 1.60 -30.29
C GLU A 740 -24.52 2.87 -30.67
N LEU A 741 -25.21 4.01 -30.84
CA LEU A 741 -24.59 5.27 -31.23
C LEU A 741 -24.76 6.27 -30.08
N GLY A 742 -23.70 7.00 -29.72
CA GLY A 742 -23.71 7.86 -28.55
C GLY A 742 -22.55 8.83 -28.44
N VAL A 743 -22.49 9.50 -27.30
CA VAL A 743 -21.47 10.49 -26.96
C VAL A 743 -20.86 10.10 -25.62
N GLU A 744 -19.54 10.19 -25.54
CA GLU A 744 -18.79 10.20 -24.29
C GLU A 744 -18.35 11.62 -23.99
N GLY A 745 -18.58 12.08 -22.76
CA GLY A 745 -18.08 13.38 -22.30
C GLY A 745 -18.03 13.47 -20.78
N ASP A 746 -17.21 14.38 -20.24
CA ASP A 746 -17.10 14.62 -18.80
C ASP A 746 -18.23 15.48 -18.24
N ASP A 747 -18.44 16.67 -18.78
CA ASP A 747 -19.56 17.51 -18.38
C ASP A 747 -20.82 17.18 -19.20
N GLY A 748 -21.65 18.16 -19.53
CA GLY A 748 -22.94 17.88 -20.13
C GLY A 748 -22.86 17.71 -21.64
N PHE A 749 -23.59 16.72 -22.17
CA PHE A 749 -23.70 16.45 -23.59
C PHE A 749 -25.10 15.97 -24.00
N ARG A 750 -25.48 16.25 -25.25
CA ARG A 750 -26.74 15.81 -25.86
C ARG A 750 -26.52 15.42 -27.31
N MET A 751 -27.32 14.48 -27.81
CA MET A 751 -27.26 14.05 -29.21
C MET A 751 -28.65 13.95 -29.82
N TRP A 752 -28.79 14.44 -31.05
CA TRP A 752 -29.99 14.33 -31.88
C TRP A 752 -29.68 13.60 -33.17
N LEU A 753 -30.62 12.75 -33.57
CA LEU A 753 -30.65 12.09 -34.87
C LEU A 753 -31.99 12.39 -35.53
N GLU A 754 -32.00 12.84 -36.78
CA GLU A 754 -33.22 13.27 -37.48
C GLU A 754 -34.06 14.25 -36.64
N ASP A 755 -33.39 15.22 -36.02
CA ASP A 755 -33.99 16.23 -35.13
C ASP A 755 -34.67 15.70 -33.85
N LYS A 756 -34.60 14.38 -33.59
CA LYS A 756 -35.07 13.75 -32.35
C LYS A 756 -33.93 13.64 -31.34
N LEU A 757 -34.15 14.13 -30.12
CA LEU A 757 -33.21 13.94 -28.99
C LEU A 757 -33.14 12.46 -28.62
N VAL A 758 -31.95 11.86 -28.69
CA VAL A 758 -31.73 10.44 -28.41
C VAL A 758 -30.75 10.20 -27.26
N VAL A 759 -29.91 11.17 -26.92
CA VAL A 759 -29.07 11.15 -25.71
C VAL A 759 -29.26 12.47 -24.99
N ASP A 760 -29.61 12.41 -23.71
CA ASP A 760 -29.74 13.58 -22.84
C ASP A 760 -28.94 13.39 -21.54
N ASP A 761 -27.85 14.12 -21.42
CA ASP A 761 -27.03 14.19 -20.22
C ASP A 761 -26.47 15.59 -20.01
N TRP A 762 -27.33 16.54 -19.68
CA TRP A 762 -26.91 17.93 -19.46
C TRP A 762 -26.47 18.18 -18.02
N THR A 763 -25.50 17.40 -17.51
CA THR A 763 -25.01 17.48 -16.12
C THR A 763 -23.49 17.53 -16.02
N MET A 764 -22.96 18.23 -15.01
CA MET A 764 -21.52 18.30 -14.70
C MET A 764 -21.06 16.97 -14.10
N GLY A 765 -19.90 16.45 -14.50
CA GLY A 765 -19.45 15.14 -14.02
C GLY A 765 -18.11 14.66 -14.56
N ALA A 766 -17.80 13.39 -14.33
CA ALA A 766 -16.67 12.71 -14.94
C ALA A 766 -17.04 12.11 -16.30
N ALA A 767 -16.03 11.82 -17.12
CA ALA A 767 -16.18 11.24 -18.46
C ALA A 767 -17.05 9.97 -18.42
N ARG A 768 -18.15 9.97 -19.19
CA ARG A 768 -19.09 8.86 -19.28
C ARG A 768 -19.69 8.78 -20.67
N PHE A 769 -19.89 7.55 -21.16
CA PHE A 769 -20.57 7.29 -22.42
C PHE A 769 -22.07 7.07 -22.19
N LYS A 770 -22.92 7.75 -22.99
CA LYS A 770 -24.31 7.35 -23.20
C LYS A 770 -24.60 7.17 -24.68
N GLY A 771 -25.15 6.02 -25.02
CA GLY A 771 -25.60 5.70 -26.37
C GLY A 771 -27.03 5.19 -26.40
N GLN A 772 -27.59 5.19 -27.60
CA GLN A 772 -28.92 4.69 -27.91
C GLN A 772 -28.80 3.50 -28.84
N LEU A 773 -29.51 2.40 -28.54
CA LEU A 773 -29.67 1.29 -29.45
C LEU A 773 -30.66 1.65 -30.57
N MET A 774 -30.30 1.35 -31.80
CA MET A 774 -31.12 1.60 -32.98
C MET A 774 -30.74 0.69 -34.15
N THR A 775 -31.73 0.28 -34.93
CA THR A 775 -31.52 -0.50 -36.15
C THR A 775 -31.34 0.43 -37.33
N LEU A 776 -30.18 0.37 -38.00
CA LEU A 776 -29.84 1.21 -39.15
C LEU A 776 -29.61 0.34 -40.40
N ARG A 777 -29.74 0.94 -41.59
CA ARG A 777 -29.48 0.27 -42.87
C ARG A 777 -28.19 0.80 -43.49
N GLU A 778 -27.44 -0.09 -44.14
CA GLU A 778 -26.25 0.28 -44.91
C GLU A 778 -26.57 1.37 -45.95
N GLY A 779 -25.69 2.36 -46.06
CA GLY A 779 -25.86 3.52 -46.93
C GLY A 779 -26.87 4.55 -46.42
N GLN A 780 -27.57 4.30 -45.31
CA GLN A 780 -28.45 5.29 -44.70
C GLN A 780 -27.63 6.51 -44.26
N VAL A 781 -28.07 7.70 -44.66
CA VAL A 781 -27.52 8.98 -44.22
C VAL A 781 -28.46 9.54 -43.16
N ILE A 782 -27.89 9.95 -42.02
CA ILE A 782 -28.65 10.41 -40.86
C ILE A 782 -28.17 11.79 -40.45
N LYS A 783 -29.10 12.74 -40.29
CA LYS A 783 -28.78 14.07 -39.75
C LYS A 783 -28.37 13.95 -38.28
N LEU A 784 -27.22 14.50 -37.93
CA LEU A 784 -26.61 14.44 -36.60
C LEU A 784 -26.40 15.84 -36.02
N ARG A 785 -26.77 16.01 -34.74
CA ARG A 785 -26.32 17.11 -33.89
C ARG A 785 -25.79 16.58 -32.58
N VAL A 786 -24.64 17.11 -32.13
CA VAL A 786 -24.11 16.89 -30.78
C VAL A 786 -23.91 18.25 -30.12
N ASP A 787 -24.40 18.39 -28.89
CA ASP A 787 -24.18 19.55 -28.05
C ASP A 787 -23.35 19.13 -26.84
N PHE A 788 -22.46 20.00 -26.39
CA PHE A 788 -21.60 19.81 -25.22
C PHE A 788 -21.40 21.10 -24.46
N PHE A 789 -21.24 21.03 -23.15
CA PHE A 789 -20.67 22.11 -22.36
C PHE A 789 -19.54 21.61 -21.48
N GLN A 790 -18.61 22.51 -21.19
CA GLN A 790 -17.55 22.32 -20.22
C GLN A 790 -17.62 23.39 -19.14
N ALA A 791 -17.85 22.98 -17.89
CA ALA A 791 -17.76 23.82 -16.71
C ALA A 791 -16.31 23.82 -16.16
N GLY A 792 -15.62 22.68 -16.15
CA GLY A 792 -14.22 22.56 -15.70
C GLY A 792 -13.76 21.11 -15.52
N GLY A 793 -12.45 20.87 -15.35
CA GLY A 793 -11.95 19.50 -15.10
C GLY A 793 -11.44 18.77 -16.36
N GLY A 794 -11.96 17.57 -16.63
CA GLY A 794 -11.37 16.59 -17.55
C GLY A 794 -11.36 16.98 -19.04
N ARG A 795 -12.33 17.77 -19.49
CA ARG A 795 -12.50 18.32 -20.83
C ARG A 795 -12.38 17.26 -21.91
N VAL A 796 -13.33 16.32 -21.92
CA VAL A 796 -13.35 15.23 -22.88
C VAL A 796 -14.68 15.22 -23.62
N LEU A 797 -14.62 15.04 -24.93
CA LEU A 797 -15.81 14.70 -25.72
C LEU A 797 -15.44 13.75 -26.85
N ARG A 798 -16.26 12.73 -27.09
CA ARG A 798 -16.08 11.78 -28.17
C ARG A 798 -17.42 11.28 -28.71
N LEU A 799 -17.64 11.44 -30.02
CA LEU A 799 -18.75 10.77 -30.72
C LEU A 799 -18.34 9.33 -31.02
N ALA A 800 -19.12 8.36 -30.55
CA ALA A 800 -18.73 6.97 -30.59
C ALA A 800 -19.90 6.03 -30.90
N TRP A 801 -19.58 4.87 -31.47
CA TRP A 801 -20.54 3.82 -31.77
C TRP A 801 -20.02 2.41 -31.50
N ARG A 802 -20.95 1.47 -31.36
CA ARG A 802 -20.70 0.04 -31.59
C ARG A 802 -21.50 -0.40 -32.80
N THR A 803 -20.81 -0.85 -33.84
CA THR A 803 -21.45 -1.35 -35.06
C THR A 803 -22.07 -2.73 -34.84
N PRO A 804 -22.99 -3.18 -35.71
CA PRO A 804 -23.53 -4.53 -35.67
C PRO A 804 -22.46 -5.61 -35.64
N ALA A 805 -21.39 -5.49 -36.44
CA ALA A 805 -20.26 -6.41 -36.41
C ALA A 805 -19.56 -6.44 -35.05
N GLN A 806 -19.25 -5.28 -34.49
CA GLN A 806 -18.59 -5.17 -33.18
C GLN A 806 -19.46 -5.75 -32.05
N ARG A 807 -20.78 -5.55 -32.10
CA ARG A 807 -21.71 -6.12 -31.12
C ARG A 807 -21.80 -7.64 -31.26
N ARG A 808 -21.82 -8.18 -32.48
CA ARG A 808 -21.75 -9.63 -32.72
C ARG A 808 -20.45 -10.22 -32.18
N GLU A 809 -19.31 -9.57 -32.46
CA GLU A 809 -17.99 -9.97 -31.97
C GLU A 809 -17.94 -9.97 -30.43
N ALA A 810 -18.42 -8.92 -29.77
CA ALA A 810 -18.49 -8.86 -28.31
C ALA A 810 -19.39 -9.97 -27.73
N ALA A 811 -20.54 -10.23 -28.36
CA ALA A 811 -21.43 -11.32 -27.93
C ALA A 811 -20.81 -12.72 -28.16
N GLU A 812 -20.01 -12.90 -29.22
CA GLU A 812 -19.29 -14.14 -29.46
C GLU A 812 -18.12 -14.33 -28.48
N ALA A 813 -17.36 -13.27 -28.20
CA ALA A 813 -16.32 -13.26 -27.17
C ALA A 813 -16.88 -13.65 -25.80
N GLN A 814 -18.07 -13.13 -25.44
CA GLN A 814 -18.79 -13.50 -24.23
C GLN A 814 -19.12 -15.00 -24.16
N ARG A 815 -19.45 -15.64 -25.29
CA ARG A 815 -19.75 -17.09 -25.33
C ARG A 815 -18.51 -17.97 -25.21
N LYS A 816 -17.33 -17.41 -25.46
CA LYS A 816 -16.05 -18.13 -25.53
C LYS A 816 -15.09 -17.74 -24.39
N ILE A 817 -15.58 -17.15 -23.30
CA ILE A 817 -14.73 -16.77 -22.16
C ILE A 817 -14.09 -18.02 -21.57
N ASP A 818 -12.76 -18.00 -21.47
CA ASP A 818 -12.03 -19.05 -20.78
C ASP A 818 -12.23 -18.91 -19.27
N GLN A 819 -12.83 -19.93 -18.65
CA GLN A 819 -13.03 -20.01 -17.20
C GLN A 819 -11.90 -20.76 -16.49
N ARG A 820 -10.86 -21.16 -17.23
CA ARG A 820 -9.70 -21.84 -16.64
C ARG A 820 -8.68 -20.82 -16.16
N GLN A 821 -8.14 -21.05 -14.98
CA GLN A 821 -6.99 -20.30 -14.46
C GLN A 821 -5.79 -21.25 -14.37
N ARG A 822 -4.65 -20.78 -14.88
CA ARG A 822 -3.37 -21.50 -14.84
C ARG A 822 -2.49 -20.94 -13.72
N THR A 823 -2.04 -21.81 -12.83
CA THR A 823 -1.13 -21.47 -11.71
C THR A 823 0.16 -22.24 -11.85
N LEU A 824 1.31 -21.55 -11.83
CA LEU A 824 2.62 -22.20 -11.75
C LEU A 824 2.93 -22.53 -10.29
N LEU A 825 3.13 -23.81 -9.99
CA LEU A 825 3.47 -24.28 -8.65
C LEU A 825 5.00 -24.26 -8.46
N PRO A 826 5.54 -23.55 -7.45
CA PRO A 826 6.97 -23.53 -7.19
C PRO A 826 7.58 -24.91 -6.99
N ALA A 827 8.78 -25.12 -7.52
CA ALA A 827 9.53 -26.37 -7.36
C ALA A 827 10.04 -26.56 -5.92
N GLY A 828 10.51 -27.78 -5.60
CA GLY A 828 11.13 -28.12 -4.31
C GLY A 828 10.15 -28.57 -3.23
N THR A 829 8.85 -28.62 -3.53
CA THR A 829 7.80 -29.15 -2.66
C THR A 829 6.58 -29.57 -3.48
N ASP A 830 5.76 -30.45 -2.92
CA ASP A 830 4.42 -30.70 -3.42
C ASP A 830 3.43 -29.67 -2.86
N TRP A 831 2.26 -29.58 -3.48
CA TRP A 831 1.23 -28.60 -3.18
C TRP A 831 -0.16 -29.26 -3.17
N PHE A 832 -0.92 -29.03 -2.11
CA PHE A 832 -2.33 -29.44 -2.04
C PHE A 832 -3.22 -28.34 -2.58
N ASP A 833 -4.12 -28.62 -3.51
CA ASP A 833 -5.23 -27.72 -3.82
C ASP A 833 -6.12 -27.60 -2.58
N PHE A 834 -6.34 -26.38 -2.08
CA PHE A 834 -7.08 -26.14 -0.84
C PHE A 834 -8.56 -26.57 -0.93
N TRP A 835 -9.14 -26.52 -2.13
CA TRP A 835 -10.56 -26.79 -2.37
C TRP A 835 -10.83 -28.26 -2.63
N THR A 836 -9.99 -28.91 -3.44
CA THR A 836 -10.21 -30.31 -3.85
C THR A 836 -9.45 -31.31 -2.99
N GLY A 837 -8.39 -30.87 -2.30
CA GLY A 837 -7.45 -31.73 -1.59
C GLY A 837 -6.46 -32.45 -2.51
N GLU A 838 -6.53 -32.25 -3.83
CA GLU A 838 -5.64 -32.89 -4.80
C GLU A 838 -4.18 -32.50 -4.54
N LEU A 839 -3.27 -33.47 -4.63
CA LEU A 839 -1.84 -33.26 -4.46
C LEU A 839 -1.16 -33.10 -5.82
N HIS A 840 -0.52 -31.96 -6.03
CA HIS A 840 0.22 -31.63 -7.23
C HIS A 840 1.72 -31.55 -6.95
N LYS A 841 2.52 -32.01 -7.92
CA LYS A 841 3.97 -31.80 -7.90
C LYS A 841 4.29 -30.34 -8.22
N GLY A 842 5.27 -29.76 -7.52
CA GLY A 842 5.88 -28.49 -7.91
C GLY A 842 6.58 -28.58 -9.27
N ASP A 843 7.04 -27.43 -9.77
CA ASP A 843 7.66 -27.27 -11.10
C ASP A 843 6.71 -27.55 -12.28
N ARG A 844 5.40 -27.41 -12.04
CA ARG A 844 4.35 -27.65 -13.04
C ARG A 844 3.26 -26.60 -12.91
N SER A 845 2.51 -26.43 -13.99
CA SER A 845 1.29 -25.64 -13.92
C SER A 845 0.07 -26.53 -13.69
N VAL A 846 -0.85 -26.04 -12.87
CA VAL A 846 -2.20 -26.59 -12.73
C VAL A 846 -3.16 -25.65 -13.44
N GLU A 847 -4.05 -26.20 -14.25
CA GLU A 847 -5.07 -25.45 -14.98
C GLU A 847 -6.44 -26.04 -14.66
N ARG A 848 -7.34 -25.21 -14.12
CA ARG A 848 -8.65 -25.63 -13.63
C ARG A 848 -9.68 -24.50 -13.73
N ASP A 849 -10.96 -24.88 -13.85
CA ASP A 849 -12.10 -23.96 -13.71
C ASP A 849 -12.35 -23.58 -12.25
N TYR A 850 -12.64 -22.30 -12.01
CA TYR A 850 -12.98 -21.80 -10.67
C TYR A 850 -14.36 -21.15 -10.67
N THR A 851 -15.25 -21.61 -9.80
CA THR A 851 -16.52 -20.95 -9.50
C THR A 851 -16.26 -19.57 -8.86
N LEU A 852 -17.30 -18.74 -8.75
CA LEU A 852 -17.16 -17.38 -8.20
C LEU A 852 -16.69 -17.37 -6.73
N ASP A 853 -16.95 -18.42 -5.96
CA ASP A 853 -16.57 -18.60 -4.56
C ASP A 853 -15.19 -19.28 -4.37
N GLN A 854 -14.53 -19.71 -5.44
CA GLN A 854 -13.21 -20.34 -5.42
C GLN A 854 -12.19 -19.53 -6.24
N PHE A 855 -10.91 -19.66 -5.90
CA PHE A 855 -9.79 -19.08 -6.65
C PHE A 855 -8.56 -19.97 -6.43
N PRO A 856 -7.51 -19.90 -7.26
CA PRO A 856 -6.33 -20.73 -7.04
C PRO A 856 -5.68 -20.45 -5.68
N LEU A 857 -5.78 -21.46 -4.81
CA LEU A 857 -5.28 -21.46 -3.45
C LEU A 857 -4.68 -22.82 -3.18
N PHE A 858 -3.37 -22.87 -3.01
CA PHE A 858 -2.64 -24.11 -2.75
C PHE A 858 -1.96 -24.03 -1.39
N VAL A 859 -1.82 -25.18 -0.73
CA VAL A 859 -1.13 -25.31 0.55
C VAL A 859 0.13 -26.12 0.35
N ARG A 860 1.26 -25.57 0.77
CA ARG A 860 2.57 -26.20 0.70
C ARG A 860 2.58 -27.50 1.51
N ALA A 861 3.01 -28.61 0.92
CA ALA A 861 3.32 -29.83 1.67
C ALA A 861 4.38 -29.55 2.76
N GLY A 862 4.21 -30.15 3.93
CA GLY A 862 4.97 -29.79 5.13
C GLY A 862 4.48 -28.50 5.79
N SER A 863 3.16 -28.32 5.89
CA SER A 863 2.55 -27.19 6.60
C SER A 863 1.68 -27.65 7.76
N VAL A 864 1.72 -26.91 8.87
CA VAL A 864 0.75 -27.01 9.97
C VAL A 864 -0.05 -25.70 10.03
N VAL A 865 -1.34 -25.79 9.76
CA VAL A 865 -2.24 -24.63 9.66
C VAL A 865 -3.29 -24.70 10.78
N PRO A 866 -3.22 -23.80 11.79
CA PRO A 866 -4.25 -23.68 12.80
C PRO A 866 -5.42 -22.84 12.31
N LEU A 867 -6.62 -23.38 12.46
CA LEU A 867 -7.88 -22.77 12.07
C LEU A 867 -8.81 -22.65 13.29
N GLY A 868 -9.42 -21.48 13.46
CA GLY A 868 -10.45 -21.21 14.44
C GLY A 868 -11.86 -21.58 13.94
N PRO A 869 -12.89 -21.36 14.78
CA PRO A 869 -14.28 -21.49 14.38
C PRO A 869 -14.70 -20.41 13.38
N VAL A 870 -15.86 -20.60 12.73
CA VAL A 870 -16.57 -19.52 12.06
C VAL A 870 -17.20 -18.62 13.13
N VAL A 871 -16.85 -17.34 13.13
CA VAL A 871 -17.30 -16.34 14.11
C VAL A 871 -17.62 -15.01 13.44
N GLU A 872 -18.49 -14.21 14.05
CA GLU A 872 -18.93 -12.90 13.58
C GLU A 872 -17.98 -11.77 13.98
N HIS A 873 -17.10 -11.99 14.95
CA HIS A 873 -16.03 -11.08 15.36
C HIS A 873 -14.91 -11.85 16.09
N THR A 874 -13.71 -11.29 16.15
CA THR A 874 -12.50 -11.96 16.66
C THR A 874 -12.55 -12.35 18.15
N GLY A 875 -13.44 -11.74 18.93
CA GLY A 875 -13.63 -12.00 20.36
C GLY A 875 -14.67 -13.07 20.68
N GLN A 876 -15.43 -13.55 19.68
CA GLN A 876 -16.51 -14.52 19.90
C GLN A 876 -15.96 -15.92 20.18
N HIS A 877 -16.63 -16.68 21.08
CA HIS A 877 -16.32 -18.09 21.36
C HIS A 877 -14.81 -18.38 21.60
N ARG A 878 -14.18 -17.62 22.51
CA ARG A 878 -12.72 -17.68 22.72
C ARG A 878 -12.20 -19.08 23.03
N ASP A 879 -12.98 -19.94 23.69
CA ASP A 879 -12.65 -21.30 24.09
C ASP A 879 -13.05 -22.38 23.08
N ALA A 880 -13.65 -22.01 21.94
CA ALA A 880 -14.07 -22.94 20.90
C ALA A 880 -12.93 -23.84 20.40
N PRO A 881 -13.25 -25.06 19.93
CA PRO A 881 -12.26 -25.96 19.36
C PRO A 881 -11.49 -25.30 18.20
N TRP A 882 -10.19 -25.58 18.13
CA TRP A 882 -9.38 -25.24 16.95
C TRP A 882 -9.16 -26.47 16.11
N GLU A 883 -9.19 -26.30 14.80
CA GLU A 883 -8.79 -27.32 13.83
C GLU A 883 -7.31 -27.12 13.50
N ILE A 884 -6.49 -28.16 13.67
CA ILE A 884 -5.07 -28.13 13.30
C ILE A 884 -4.92 -29.01 12.05
N ARG A 885 -4.81 -28.39 10.88
CA ARG A 885 -4.57 -29.13 9.63
C ARG A 885 -3.09 -29.35 9.41
N ILE A 886 -2.71 -30.60 9.16
CA ILE A 886 -1.37 -31.02 8.80
C ILE A 886 -1.40 -31.44 7.34
N TYR A 887 -0.65 -30.74 6.51
CA TYR A 887 -0.44 -31.08 5.10
C TYR A 887 0.89 -31.85 5.01
N PRO A 888 0.86 -33.19 4.88
CA PRO A 888 2.07 -34.01 4.95
C PRO A 888 3.00 -33.83 3.75
N GLY A 889 4.20 -34.41 3.83
CA GLY A 889 5.19 -34.46 2.75
C GLY A 889 6.56 -33.87 3.10
N ALA A 890 6.64 -33.15 4.22
CA ALA A 890 7.88 -32.71 4.85
C ALA A 890 7.63 -32.35 6.32
N ASP A 891 8.70 -32.27 7.11
CA ASP A 891 8.64 -31.75 8.47
C ASP A 891 8.13 -30.30 8.47
N ALA A 892 7.37 -29.95 9.49
CA ALA A 892 6.74 -28.64 9.57
C ALA A 892 6.77 -28.09 10.99
N SER A 893 6.75 -26.76 11.11
CA SER A 893 6.58 -26.11 12.39
C SER A 893 5.67 -24.89 12.31
N CYS A 894 4.90 -24.68 13.37
CA CYS A 894 4.03 -23.53 13.54
C CYS A 894 4.08 -23.12 15.02
N THR A 895 3.95 -21.82 15.30
CA THR A 895 3.79 -21.34 16.68
C THR A 895 2.39 -20.79 16.85
N LEU A 896 1.61 -21.40 17.73
CA LEU A 896 0.37 -20.80 18.21
C LEU A 896 0.74 -19.63 19.12
N TYR A 897 0.15 -18.47 18.87
CA TYR A 897 0.29 -17.28 19.68
C TYR A 897 -1.08 -16.82 20.18
N ASP A 898 -1.16 -16.43 21.46
CA ASP A 898 -2.37 -15.82 22.01
C ASP A 898 -2.04 -14.90 23.19
N ASP A 899 -2.82 -13.84 23.36
CA ASP A 899 -2.73 -12.84 24.44
C ASP A 899 -4.12 -12.18 24.64
N ASP A 900 -4.19 -11.05 25.34
CA ASP A 900 -5.46 -10.34 25.55
C ASP A 900 -6.04 -9.68 24.28
N GLY A 901 -5.27 -9.59 23.19
CA GLY A 901 -5.67 -9.01 21.91
C GLY A 901 -5.86 -7.50 21.89
N GLU A 902 -5.70 -6.80 23.01
CA GLU A 902 -6.15 -5.42 23.18
C GLU A 902 -5.05 -4.48 23.68
N THR A 903 -4.09 -4.99 24.46
CA THR A 903 -3.11 -4.13 25.15
C THR A 903 -1.67 -4.49 24.81
N TYR A 904 -0.73 -3.62 25.18
CA TYR A 904 0.70 -3.85 25.01
C TYR A 904 1.33 -4.76 26.07
N ARG A 905 0.54 -5.43 26.93
CA ARG A 905 1.08 -6.28 27.99
C ARG A 905 1.92 -7.45 27.48
N TYR A 906 1.74 -7.86 26.23
CA TYR A 906 2.59 -8.86 25.57
C TYR A 906 4.08 -8.48 25.55
N GLU A 907 4.40 -7.17 25.52
CA GLU A 907 5.77 -6.65 25.58
C GLU A 907 6.45 -6.97 26.92
N ARG A 908 5.66 -7.24 27.96
CA ARG A 908 6.12 -7.65 29.30
C ARG A 908 5.99 -9.16 29.55
N GLY A 909 5.69 -9.93 28.52
CA GLY A 909 5.53 -11.39 28.60
C GLY A 909 4.14 -11.88 28.98
N GLU A 910 3.13 -11.00 29.11
CA GLU A 910 1.73 -11.41 29.30
C GLU A 910 1.12 -11.88 27.97
N ARG A 911 1.51 -13.09 27.57
CA ARG A 911 1.14 -13.77 26.33
C ARG A 911 1.42 -15.25 26.47
N THR A 912 0.97 -16.03 25.51
CA THR A 912 1.32 -17.44 25.39
C THR A 912 1.82 -17.83 24.03
N THR A 913 2.76 -18.77 24.00
CA THR A 913 3.17 -19.47 22.79
C THR A 913 3.09 -20.98 22.99
N THR A 914 2.77 -21.71 21.93
CA THR A 914 2.84 -23.19 21.90
C THR A 914 3.40 -23.61 20.55
N ALA A 915 4.54 -24.31 20.57
CA ALA A 915 5.14 -24.84 19.35
C ALA A 915 4.39 -26.10 18.90
N LEU A 916 3.98 -26.12 17.63
CA LEU A 916 3.49 -27.31 16.93
C LEU A 916 4.61 -27.77 16.00
N ARG A 917 5.03 -29.03 16.10
CA ARG A 917 6.07 -29.60 15.23
C ARG A 917 5.57 -30.91 14.64
N TRP A 918 5.50 -30.98 13.33
CA TRP A 918 5.18 -32.19 12.60
C TRP A 918 6.47 -32.89 12.19
N ASP A 919 6.60 -34.16 12.58
CA ASP A 919 7.60 -35.09 12.08
C ASP A 919 6.90 -35.98 11.03
N ASP A 920 7.22 -35.76 9.76
CA ASP A 920 6.53 -36.42 8.66
C ASP A 920 6.90 -37.89 8.56
N ALA A 921 8.16 -38.22 8.85
CA ALA A 921 8.66 -39.60 8.82
C ALA A 921 8.00 -40.47 9.90
N ARG A 922 7.83 -39.92 11.12
CA ARG A 922 7.16 -40.60 12.24
C ARG A 922 5.65 -40.40 12.26
N ARG A 923 5.10 -39.64 11.31
CA ARG A 923 3.67 -39.25 11.26
C ARG A 923 3.15 -38.75 12.61
N THR A 924 3.95 -37.92 13.29
CA THR A 924 3.67 -37.49 14.66
C THR A 924 3.65 -35.98 14.77
N LEU A 925 2.54 -35.43 15.29
CA LEU A 925 2.46 -34.03 15.71
C LEU A 925 2.87 -33.92 17.17
N HIS A 926 3.93 -33.18 17.42
CA HIS A 926 4.36 -32.75 18.74
C HIS A 926 3.72 -31.40 19.07
N ILE A 927 2.84 -31.39 20.06
CA ILE A 927 2.29 -30.17 20.67
C ILE A 927 3.16 -29.87 21.89
N GLY A 928 3.94 -28.80 21.84
CA GLY A 928 4.83 -28.41 22.93
C GLY A 928 4.07 -27.96 24.18
N ALA A 929 4.78 -27.83 25.30
CA ALA A 929 4.21 -27.21 26.50
C ALA A 929 3.97 -25.71 26.26
N ARG A 930 2.85 -25.18 26.77
CA ARG A 930 2.49 -23.76 26.70
C ARG A 930 3.51 -22.93 27.48
N GLN A 931 4.10 -21.96 26.81
CA GLN A 931 5.01 -20.99 27.40
C GLN A 931 4.26 -19.69 27.69
N GLY A 932 4.49 -19.09 28.85
CA GLY A 932 3.84 -17.83 29.26
C GLY A 932 2.42 -18.00 29.80
N ARG A 933 1.83 -16.87 30.21
CA ARG A 933 0.46 -16.77 30.74
C ARG A 933 -0.02 -15.32 30.62
N TYR A 934 -1.34 -15.12 30.60
CA TYR A 934 -1.95 -13.79 30.70
C TYR A 934 -3.36 -13.88 31.33
N PRO A 935 -3.89 -12.80 31.93
CA PRO A 935 -5.24 -12.80 32.51
C PRO A 935 -6.31 -13.11 31.46
N GLY A 936 -7.25 -14.02 31.77
CA GLY A 936 -8.32 -14.39 30.86
C GLY A 936 -7.89 -15.32 29.70
N MET A 937 -6.72 -15.95 29.80
CA MET A 937 -6.27 -17.00 28.89
C MET A 937 -7.17 -18.24 28.96
N VAL A 938 -7.42 -18.86 27.81
CA VAL A 938 -8.12 -20.16 27.72
C VAL A 938 -7.22 -21.27 28.29
N ALA A 939 -7.59 -21.78 29.47
CA ALA A 939 -6.80 -22.80 30.17
C ALA A 939 -6.84 -24.17 29.46
N ARG A 940 -8.03 -24.56 28.99
CA ARG A 940 -8.34 -25.81 28.30
C ARG A 940 -8.94 -25.51 26.92
N ARG A 941 -8.43 -26.14 25.87
CA ARG A 941 -8.99 -26.05 24.51
C ARG A 941 -9.03 -27.43 23.85
N GLU A 942 -10.08 -27.72 23.10
CA GLU A 942 -10.09 -28.87 22.19
C GLU A 942 -9.35 -28.56 20.89
N LEU A 943 -8.47 -29.47 20.48
CA LEU A 943 -7.77 -29.40 19.19
C LEU A 943 -8.22 -30.58 18.33
N ASN A 944 -8.90 -30.27 17.23
CA ASN A 944 -9.30 -31.20 16.19
C ASN A 944 -8.16 -31.30 15.17
N VAL A 945 -7.23 -32.22 15.38
CA VAL A 945 -6.05 -32.40 14.54
C VAL A 945 -6.42 -33.28 13.35
N ARG A 946 -6.20 -32.76 12.14
CA ARG A 946 -6.50 -33.44 10.87
C ARG A 946 -5.23 -33.59 10.05
N LEU A 947 -4.96 -34.82 9.62
CA LEU A 947 -3.92 -35.15 8.66
C LEU A 947 -4.57 -35.23 7.28
N MET A 948 -4.27 -34.23 6.45
CA MET A 948 -4.84 -34.10 5.11
C MET A 948 -4.32 -35.22 4.21
N ALA A 949 -5.18 -35.72 3.32
CA ALA A 949 -4.84 -36.76 2.35
C ALA A 949 -5.43 -36.44 0.97
N PRO A 950 -4.78 -36.85 -0.13
CA PRO A 950 -5.35 -36.67 -1.47
C PRO A 950 -6.67 -37.44 -1.65
N PRO A 951 -7.52 -37.03 -2.61
CA PRO A 951 -8.74 -37.78 -2.95
C PRO A 951 -8.46 -39.27 -3.20
N GLY A 952 -9.31 -40.13 -2.65
CA GLY A 952 -9.15 -41.59 -2.70
C GLY A 952 -8.31 -42.18 -1.55
N GLN A 953 -7.68 -41.36 -0.71
CA GLN A 953 -7.05 -41.77 0.54
C GLN A 953 -7.88 -41.29 1.74
N ALA A 954 -7.89 -42.08 2.83
CA ALA A 954 -8.63 -41.71 4.03
C ALA A 954 -7.86 -40.63 4.83
N GLU A 955 -8.49 -39.47 5.01
CA GLU A 955 -8.04 -38.49 5.99
C GLU A 955 -8.09 -39.10 7.39
N GLN A 956 -7.10 -38.77 8.22
CA GLN A 956 -7.10 -39.18 9.62
C GLN A 956 -7.35 -37.96 10.51
N ALA A 957 -8.23 -38.10 11.48
CA ALA A 957 -8.51 -37.07 12.47
C ALA A 957 -8.37 -37.63 13.90
N ARG A 958 -7.95 -36.76 14.81
CA ARG A 958 -7.89 -37.01 16.25
C ARG A 958 -8.32 -35.74 16.98
N THR A 959 -9.15 -35.87 18.00
CA THR A 959 -9.50 -34.76 18.89
C THR A 959 -8.75 -34.93 20.21
N VAL A 960 -8.03 -33.89 20.63
CA VAL A 960 -7.33 -33.88 21.93
C VAL A 960 -7.77 -32.70 22.77
N THR A 961 -7.82 -32.90 24.08
CA THR A 961 -7.96 -31.81 25.04
C THR A 961 -6.57 -31.30 25.42
N TYR A 962 -6.24 -30.07 25.02
CA TYR A 962 -4.99 -29.41 25.37
C TYR A 962 -5.16 -28.52 26.60
N GLN A 963 -4.35 -28.76 27.64
CA GLN A 963 -4.37 -28.00 28.91
C GLN A 963 -3.04 -27.29 29.19
N GLY A 964 -2.13 -27.25 28.22
CA GLY A 964 -0.82 -26.59 28.33
C GLY A 964 0.37 -27.53 28.56
N ALA A 965 0.14 -28.81 28.86
CA ALA A 965 1.19 -29.83 28.91
C ALA A 965 1.52 -30.33 27.50
N ALA A 966 2.78 -30.69 27.26
CA ALA A 966 3.21 -31.24 25.98
C ALA A 966 2.48 -32.57 25.68
N GLN A 967 2.11 -32.79 24.42
CA GLN A 967 1.39 -33.98 23.95
C GLN A 967 1.92 -34.40 22.58
N ASN A 968 1.91 -35.71 22.30
CA ASN A 968 2.22 -36.26 20.98
C ASN A 968 0.97 -36.90 20.40
N ILE A 969 0.72 -36.68 19.12
CA ILE A 969 -0.37 -37.29 18.38
C ILE A 969 0.24 -38.01 17.19
N THR A 970 0.23 -39.35 17.23
CA THR A 970 0.73 -40.20 16.16
C THR A 970 -0.43 -40.68 15.30
N PHE A 971 -0.22 -40.65 13.99
CA PHE A 971 -1.15 -41.13 12.97
C PHE A 971 -0.67 -42.45 12.39
N ASP A 972 -1.60 -43.24 11.88
CA ASP A 972 -1.28 -44.52 11.26
C ASP A 972 -0.52 -44.26 9.95
N SER A 973 0.53 -45.02 9.69
CA SER A 973 1.17 -45.00 8.38
C SER A 973 0.19 -45.56 7.35
N SER A 974 -0.14 -44.81 6.29
CA SER A 974 -0.92 -45.35 5.18
C SER A 974 -0.23 -46.64 4.67
N PRO A 975 -0.97 -47.73 4.42
CA PRO A 975 -0.37 -48.89 3.79
C PRO A 975 0.25 -48.45 2.47
N LYS A 976 1.53 -48.77 2.25
CA LYS A 976 2.19 -48.55 0.96
C LYS A 976 1.42 -49.38 -0.08
N THR A 977 0.54 -48.74 -0.84
CA THR A 977 -0.06 -49.32 -2.05
C THR A 977 0.87 -49.11 -3.23
#